data_AF-A0A067JLI8-F1
#
_entry.id   AF-A0A067JLI8-F1
#
_cell.length_a   1.000
_cell.length_b   1.000
_cell.length_c   1.000
_cell.angle_alpha   90.00
_cell.angle_beta   90.00
_cell.angle_gamma   90.00
#
_symmetry.space_group_name_H-M   'P 1'
#
loop_
_entity.id
_entity.type
_entity.pdbx_description
1 polymer ?
#
loop_
_entity_poly.entity_id
_entity_poly.type
_entity_poly.pdbx_seq_one_letter_code
_entity_poly.pdbx_strand_id
1 'polypeptide(L)'
;MIQIGKTKVFLRAGQMAELDARRTEVLANSVRRIQRQIRTHLTRKEFIALRSASINMQKHWRAQLARKQYEQMREEAASIRIQKNIRAHTARKFYKNLQTSALYIQTGLRAMAAHDQYRYRRRTKAATTIQTQWRRFKALSAYNQQQKATLTLQCLWRAKVARKELRKLRMAARETGALKEAKDKLEKRVEELTWRLEFEKHLRIDLEEAKGQEISKLQNQLHDIEGQLDEAYAAIIQEKEAAKSAIEQAPPVIKEVPVVDDTKLQFLRDQNEELEDKIREMEEKMEEFEDKCNKLEKESNVRLREAEEAQLKTIQLQETIERLEINLSNLESENQVLRQQALVASTNEDLSEELETLKHKIKDLESENELLRKRPAVLEQIVTPERILSQVKNFNNGHQIEEEPQTAKVLPSSFSTHFHDLNTNCHEPEPVVSHLTKQRSLTDRQQENHDALIKCLVEEKQFDKNRPVAACVVYKALLQWRSFEAEKTNIFDRIIHTIRSCVESQDDIDNLAYWLSTTSTLLYLLQSTLKANNTQNASAQRNRNSPATLFGRMAQGFRPSSMGIGLSSGYSGMVGKPKEQLKVEAKYPALLFKQHLTAYVEKIYGLIRDSVKKEISPFLNFCIQAPRAMRARSIRGSSKNIHSNIVARQQASNIHWQSIVNKLDITLSIMSENNVPPVFTRKIFSQVFSFINVQLFNSLLLRRECCSFSNGEYVKAGLQELDQWCIKASDQFAGTSWGELQHIRQAVGFLVLHQKAQKSVDGITNEICPMLSIPQIYRIGTMFWDDKYGTQGLSPDVSSFFSLFFAATVERDEMSTIFNGRDIPVIWCN
;
A
#
# COMPACT_ATOMS: atom_id res chain seq x y z
N MET A 1 -8.21 -148.12 -21.59
CA MET A 1 -9.13 -148.51 -22.67
C MET A 1 -10.23 -147.48 -22.74
N ILE A 2 -10.46 -146.91 -23.92
CA ILE A 2 -11.51 -145.93 -24.20
C ILE A 2 -12.29 -146.49 -25.38
N GLN A 3 -13.63 -146.59 -25.27
CA GLN A 3 -14.47 -147.06 -26.37
C GLN A 3 -15.23 -145.88 -26.96
N ILE A 4 -14.85 -145.47 -28.17
CA ILE A 4 -15.43 -144.32 -28.85
C ILE A 4 -16.61 -144.79 -29.69
N GLY A 5 -17.83 -144.42 -29.28
CA GLY A 5 -19.03 -144.53 -30.11
C GLY A 5 -19.23 -143.26 -30.95
N LYS A 6 -20.11 -143.32 -31.96
CA LYS A 6 -20.34 -142.24 -32.94
C LYS A 6 -20.71 -140.87 -32.34
N THR A 7 -21.24 -140.84 -31.11
CA THR A 7 -21.67 -139.61 -30.40
C THR A 7 -21.28 -139.55 -28.92
N LYS A 8 -20.69 -140.62 -28.36
CA LYS A 8 -20.33 -140.71 -26.92
C LYS A 8 -19.07 -141.54 -26.73
N VAL A 9 -18.25 -141.15 -25.76
CA VAL A 9 -17.04 -141.86 -25.34
C VAL A 9 -17.32 -142.60 -24.05
N PHE A 10 -17.13 -143.92 -24.06
CA PHE A 10 -17.29 -144.79 -22.90
C PHE A 10 -15.93 -145.05 -22.25
N LEU A 11 -15.89 -144.93 -20.92
CA LEU A 11 -14.68 -145.01 -20.09
C LEU A 11 -14.81 -146.17 -19.11
N ARG A 12 -13.68 -146.76 -18.70
CA ARG A 12 -13.66 -147.80 -17.66
C ARG A 12 -14.17 -147.24 -16.33
N ALA A 13 -14.89 -148.05 -15.56
CA ALA A 13 -15.36 -147.68 -14.22
C ALA A 13 -14.22 -147.07 -13.38
N GLY A 14 -14.53 -146.01 -12.63
CA GLY A 14 -13.56 -145.18 -11.90
C GLY A 14 -12.95 -144.03 -12.71
N GLN A 15 -12.70 -144.18 -14.02
CA GLN A 15 -11.98 -143.14 -14.79
C GLN A 15 -12.78 -141.84 -14.97
N MET A 16 -14.11 -141.91 -14.99
CA MET A 16 -14.97 -140.70 -14.94
C MET A 16 -14.75 -139.90 -13.65
N ALA A 17 -14.62 -140.57 -12.50
CA ALA A 17 -14.42 -139.91 -11.21
C ALA A 17 -13.05 -139.23 -11.12
N GLU A 18 -11.99 -139.81 -11.71
CA GLU A 18 -10.69 -139.14 -11.80
C GLU A 18 -10.75 -137.90 -12.71
N LEU A 19 -11.45 -137.98 -13.84
CA LEU A 19 -11.61 -136.84 -14.75
C LEU A 19 -12.44 -135.72 -14.13
N ASP A 20 -13.54 -136.02 -13.43
CA ASP A 20 -14.33 -135.01 -12.71
C ASP A 20 -13.58 -134.46 -11.48
N ALA A 21 -12.72 -135.25 -10.82
CA ALA A 21 -11.80 -134.75 -9.78
C ALA A 21 -10.78 -133.75 -10.36
N ARG A 22 -10.11 -134.07 -11.47
CA ARG A 22 -9.20 -133.12 -12.16
C ARG A 22 -9.95 -131.89 -12.67
N ARG A 23 -11.17 -132.05 -13.19
CA ARG A 23 -12.03 -130.95 -13.66
C ARG A 23 -12.40 -130.01 -12.52
N THR A 24 -12.83 -130.54 -11.38
CA THR A 24 -13.16 -129.75 -10.19
C THR A 24 -11.92 -129.09 -9.59
N GLU A 25 -10.74 -129.73 -9.64
CA GLU A 25 -9.48 -129.11 -9.24
C GLU A 25 -9.09 -127.92 -10.15
N VAL A 26 -9.16 -128.08 -11.48
CA VAL A 26 -8.88 -127.01 -12.46
C VAL A 26 -9.86 -125.85 -12.32
N LEU A 27 -11.15 -126.13 -12.09
CA LEU A 27 -12.15 -125.12 -11.80
C LEU A 27 -11.86 -124.41 -10.47
N ALA A 28 -11.54 -125.14 -9.40
CA ALA A 28 -11.17 -124.56 -8.11
C ALA A 28 -9.91 -123.68 -8.21
N ASN A 29 -8.87 -124.12 -8.93
CA ASN A 29 -7.66 -123.34 -9.18
C ASN A 29 -7.94 -122.08 -10.02
N SER A 30 -8.85 -122.16 -10.99
CA SER A 30 -9.29 -121.00 -11.78
C SER A 30 -10.08 -119.99 -10.91
N VAL A 31 -11.02 -120.48 -10.10
CA VAL A 31 -11.78 -119.67 -9.13
C VAL A 31 -10.84 -119.02 -8.10
N ARG A 32 -9.88 -119.75 -7.53
CA ARG A 32 -8.85 -119.21 -6.62
C ARG A 32 -8.05 -118.08 -7.27
N ARG A 33 -7.65 -118.21 -8.55
CA ARG A 33 -6.95 -117.15 -9.30
C ARG A 33 -7.82 -115.91 -9.50
N ILE A 34 -9.07 -116.09 -9.92
CA ILE A 34 -10.04 -114.98 -10.12
C ILE A 34 -10.32 -114.26 -8.79
N GLN A 35 -10.62 -115.01 -7.72
CA GLN A 35 -10.87 -114.46 -6.38
C GLN A 35 -9.64 -113.72 -5.83
N ARG A 36 -8.43 -114.26 -6.02
CA ARG A 36 -7.18 -113.55 -5.66
C ARG A 36 -7.07 -112.22 -6.41
N GLN A 37 -7.27 -112.23 -7.72
CA GLN A 37 -7.16 -111.01 -8.54
C GLN A 37 -8.21 -109.95 -8.16
N ILE A 38 -9.47 -110.35 -7.92
CA ILE A 38 -10.53 -109.45 -7.47
C ILE A 38 -10.20 -108.86 -6.10
N ARG A 39 -9.80 -109.68 -5.12
CA ARG A 39 -9.38 -109.21 -3.78
C ARG A 39 -8.21 -108.23 -3.87
N THR A 40 -7.19 -108.53 -4.68
CA THR A 40 -6.04 -107.63 -4.92
C THR A 40 -6.45 -106.33 -5.61
N HIS A 41 -7.42 -106.36 -6.53
CA HIS A 41 -7.93 -105.16 -7.18
C HIS A 41 -8.70 -104.25 -6.21
N LEU A 42 -9.58 -104.84 -5.38
CA LEU A 42 -10.36 -104.09 -4.38
C LEU A 42 -9.44 -103.41 -3.36
N THR A 43 -8.53 -104.15 -2.72
CA THR A 43 -7.60 -103.57 -1.74
C THR A 43 -6.65 -102.54 -2.36
N ARG A 44 -6.26 -102.70 -3.63
CA ARG A 44 -5.48 -101.68 -4.36
C ARG A 44 -6.31 -100.43 -4.64
N LYS A 45 -7.60 -100.56 -4.99
CA LYS A 45 -8.51 -99.43 -5.22
C LYS A 45 -8.72 -98.64 -3.93
N GLU A 46 -8.97 -99.33 -2.82
CA GLU A 46 -9.10 -98.75 -1.48
C GLU A 46 -7.82 -98.04 -1.04
N PHE A 47 -6.65 -98.68 -1.18
CA PHE A 47 -5.37 -98.06 -0.85
C PHE A 47 -5.08 -96.81 -1.69
N ILE A 48 -5.38 -96.81 -2.99
CA ILE A 48 -5.21 -95.64 -3.85
C ILE A 48 -6.13 -94.49 -3.42
N ALA A 49 -7.39 -94.78 -3.06
CA ALA A 49 -8.34 -93.79 -2.56
C ALA A 49 -7.90 -93.22 -1.20
N LEU A 50 -7.47 -94.06 -0.26
CA LEU A 50 -6.96 -93.62 1.05
C LEU A 50 -5.68 -92.79 0.90
N ARG A 51 -4.79 -93.15 -0.03
CA ARG A 51 -3.57 -92.40 -0.33
C ARG A 51 -3.88 -91.04 -0.97
N SER A 52 -4.83 -90.96 -1.92
CA SER A 52 -5.20 -89.69 -2.55
C SER A 52 -5.91 -88.75 -1.56
N ALA A 53 -6.81 -89.27 -0.72
CA ALA A 53 -7.42 -88.53 0.38
C ALA A 53 -6.36 -87.99 1.37
N SER A 54 -5.40 -88.84 1.77
CA SER A 54 -4.31 -88.47 2.67
C SER A 54 -3.39 -87.40 2.07
N ILE A 55 -3.02 -87.50 0.79
CA ILE A 55 -2.24 -86.47 0.07
C ILE A 55 -3.03 -85.16 -0.02
N ASN A 56 -4.33 -85.21 -0.30
CA ASN A 56 -5.18 -84.02 -0.33
C ASN A 56 -5.29 -83.37 1.05
N MET A 57 -5.49 -84.12 2.13
CA MET A 57 -5.53 -83.58 3.49
C MET A 57 -4.19 -82.92 3.88
N GLN A 58 -3.06 -83.59 3.60
CA GLN A 58 -1.73 -83.01 3.83
C GLN A 58 -1.46 -81.76 2.97
N LYS A 59 -1.95 -81.72 1.71
CA LYS A 59 -1.85 -80.55 0.83
C LYS A 59 -2.60 -79.35 1.43
N HIS A 60 -3.83 -79.54 1.90
CA HIS A 60 -4.60 -78.49 2.55
C HIS A 60 -3.92 -78.01 3.85
N TRP A 61 -3.42 -78.92 4.69
CA TRP A 61 -2.72 -78.54 5.92
C TRP A 61 -1.44 -77.74 5.67
N ARG A 62 -0.60 -78.18 4.72
CA ARG A 62 0.62 -77.44 4.32
C ARG A 62 0.28 -76.06 3.75
N ALA A 63 -0.77 -75.95 2.94
CA ALA A 63 -1.24 -74.67 2.41
C ALA A 63 -1.75 -73.73 3.52
N GLN A 64 -2.48 -74.26 4.50
CA GLN A 64 -3.00 -73.46 5.62
C GLN A 64 -1.88 -72.98 6.56
N LEU A 65 -0.88 -73.82 6.82
CA LEU A 65 0.32 -73.42 7.58
C LEU A 65 1.10 -72.31 6.86
N ALA A 66 1.33 -72.46 5.55
CA ALA A 66 2.03 -71.45 4.74
C ALA A 66 1.28 -70.11 4.68
N ARG A 67 -0.07 -70.14 4.59
CA ARG A 67 -0.91 -68.93 4.69
C ARG A 67 -0.71 -68.22 6.02
N LYS A 68 -0.79 -68.94 7.14
CA LYS A 68 -0.62 -68.36 8.48
C LYS A 68 0.76 -67.77 8.70
N GLN A 69 1.82 -68.43 8.20
CA GLN A 69 3.18 -67.89 8.25
C GLN A 69 3.31 -66.60 7.41
N TYR A 70 2.76 -66.57 6.19
CA TYR A 70 2.76 -65.39 5.35
C TYR A 70 1.95 -64.22 5.93
N GLU A 71 0.86 -64.52 6.63
CA GLU A 71 0.04 -63.54 7.36
C GLU A 71 0.85 -62.89 8.49
N GLN A 72 1.50 -63.68 9.35
CA GLN A 72 2.40 -63.18 10.40
C GLN A 72 3.54 -62.32 9.82
N MET A 73 4.19 -62.76 8.74
CA MET A 73 5.23 -61.97 8.06
C MET A 73 4.69 -60.64 7.50
N ARG A 74 3.42 -60.59 7.05
CA ARG A 74 2.76 -59.34 6.61
C ARG A 74 2.46 -58.41 7.78
N GLU A 75 2.00 -58.94 8.92
CA GLU A 75 1.75 -58.17 10.14
C GLU A 75 3.05 -57.57 10.70
N GLU A 76 4.12 -58.36 10.79
CA GLU A 76 5.45 -57.88 11.17
C GLU A 76 5.96 -56.79 10.23
N ALA A 77 5.90 -57.01 8.91
CA ALA A 77 6.31 -56.01 7.93
C ALA A 77 5.46 -54.73 7.98
N ALA A 78 4.16 -54.84 8.27
CA ALA A 78 3.28 -53.69 8.48
C ALA A 78 3.65 -52.93 9.77
N SER A 79 3.85 -53.64 10.88
CA SER A 79 4.30 -53.07 12.17
C SER A 79 5.64 -52.33 12.01
N ILE A 80 6.63 -52.94 11.36
CA ILE A 80 7.93 -52.31 11.08
C ILE A 80 7.77 -51.05 10.21
N ARG A 81 6.91 -51.07 9.18
CA ARG A 81 6.59 -49.90 8.35
C ARG A 81 5.93 -48.78 9.15
N ILE A 82 4.97 -49.09 10.01
CA ILE A 82 4.28 -48.13 10.88
C ILE A 82 5.27 -47.52 11.87
N GLN A 83 6.03 -48.35 12.59
CA GLN A 83 7.06 -47.89 13.54
C GLN A 83 8.12 -47.00 12.85
N LYS A 84 8.63 -47.40 11.67
CA LYS A 84 9.56 -46.59 10.87
C LYS A 84 8.98 -45.20 10.55
N ASN A 85 7.73 -45.16 10.09
CA ASN A 85 7.06 -43.92 9.74
C ASN A 85 6.80 -43.01 10.95
N ILE A 86 6.40 -43.58 12.10
CA ILE A 86 6.22 -42.84 13.37
C ILE A 86 7.55 -42.28 13.86
N ARG A 87 8.62 -43.11 13.98
CA ARG A 87 9.95 -42.65 14.40
C ARG A 87 10.47 -41.53 13.49
N ALA A 88 10.32 -41.68 12.16
CA ALA A 88 10.69 -40.66 11.19
C ALA A 88 9.79 -39.40 11.25
N HIS A 89 8.52 -39.50 11.63
CA HIS A 89 7.65 -38.34 11.87
C HIS A 89 8.11 -37.57 13.12
N THR A 90 8.29 -38.26 14.25
CA THR A 90 8.70 -37.65 15.53
C THR A 90 10.05 -36.94 15.40
N ALA A 91 11.05 -37.56 14.77
CA ALA A 91 12.35 -36.93 14.51
C ALA A 91 12.21 -35.65 13.65
N ARG A 92 11.38 -35.68 12.59
CA ARG A 92 11.11 -34.50 11.75
C ARG A 92 10.33 -33.40 12.48
N LYS A 93 9.42 -33.77 13.41
CA LYS A 93 8.70 -32.81 14.27
C LYS A 93 9.67 -32.12 15.22
N PHE A 94 10.51 -32.89 15.92
CA PHE A 94 11.54 -32.34 16.82
C PHE A 94 12.53 -31.42 16.09
N TYR A 95 13.07 -31.86 14.95
CA TYR A 95 13.97 -31.04 14.13
C TYR A 95 13.30 -29.73 13.67
N LYS A 96 12.05 -29.78 13.20
CA LYS A 96 11.30 -28.57 12.81
C LYS A 96 11.09 -27.62 13.99
N ASN A 97 10.73 -28.14 15.17
CA ASN A 97 10.58 -27.31 16.36
C ASN A 97 11.90 -26.61 16.72
N LEU A 98 13.02 -27.35 16.75
CA LEU A 98 14.35 -26.80 17.01
C LEU A 98 14.77 -25.75 15.97
N GLN A 99 14.50 -26.01 14.68
CA GLN A 99 14.77 -25.06 13.59
C GLN A 99 13.96 -23.77 13.74
N THR A 100 12.68 -23.87 14.12
CA THR A 100 11.80 -22.72 14.37
C THR A 100 12.28 -21.91 15.59
N SER A 101 12.63 -22.57 16.71
CA SER A 101 13.19 -21.89 17.89
C SER A 101 14.52 -21.19 17.58
N ALA A 102 15.41 -21.85 16.84
CA ALA A 102 16.67 -21.24 16.40
C ALA A 102 16.44 -20.04 15.47
N LEU A 103 15.44 -20.10 14.59
CA LEU A 103 15.05 -18.99 13.72
C LEU A 103 14.53 -17.80 14.53
N TYR A 104 13.66 -18.01 15.53
CA TYR A 104 13.19 -16.93 16.42
C TYR A 104 14.33 -16.26 17.20
N ILE A 105 15.29 -17.03 17.70
CA ILE A 105 16.48 -16.49 18.37
C ILE A 105 17.33 -15.68 17.38
N GLN A 106 17.56 -16.19 16.17
CA GLN A 106 18.34 -15.49 15.14
C GLN A 106 17.67 -14.21 14.63
N THR A 107 16.34 -14.18 14.47
CA THR A 107 15.62 -12.95 14.08
C THR A 107 15.61 -11.94 15.22
N GLY A 108 15.43 -12.37 16.47
CA GLY A 108 15.53 -11.52 17.66
C GLY A 108 16.91 -10.85 17.79
N LEU A 109 18.00 -11.62 17.65
CA LEU A 109 19.37 -11.09 17.71
C LEU A 109 19.66 -10.11 16.56
N ARG A 110 19.19 -10.39 15.33
CA ARG A 110 19.32 -9.48 14.18
C ARG A 110 18.54 -8.18 14.39
N ALA A 111 17.32 -8.26 14.94
CA ALA A 111 16.50 -7.09 15.27
C ALA A 111 17.15 -6.24 16.38
N MET A 112 17.70 -6.87 17.43
CA MET A 112 18.43 -6.19 18.49
C MET A 112 19.63 -5.41 17.93
N ALA A 113 20.48 -6.06 17.14
CA ALA A 113 21.63 -5.41 16.50
C ALA A 113 21.22 -4.24 15.58
N ALA A 114 20.13 -4.36 14.83
CA ALA A 114 19.60 -3.27 14.01
C ALA A 114 19.06 -2.11 14.87
N HIS A 115 18.36 -2.39 15.97
CA HIS A 115 17.90 -1.37 16.92
C HIS A 115 19.06 -0.65 17.61
N ASP A 116 20.15 -1.34 17.95
CA ASP A 116 21.33 -0.71 18.57
C ASP A 116 22.13 0.13 17.59
N GLN A 117 22.26 -0.28 16.33
CA GLN A 117 22.78 0.59 15.27
C GLN A 117 21.90 1.84 15.06
N TYR A 118 20.58 1.70 15.10
CA TYR A 118 19.66 2.84 15.02
C TYR A 118 19.77 3.76 16.25
N ARG A 119 19.82 3.22 17.47
CA ARG A 119 20.04 3.96 18.72
C ARG A 119 21.36 4.73 18.67
N TYR A 120 22.43 4.11 18.18
CA TYR A 120 23.73 4.75 17.97
C TYR A 120 23.63 5.91 16.97
N ARG A 121 23.08 5.69 15.76
CA ARG A 121 22.86 6.74 14.75
C ARG A 121 21.99 7.91 15.27
N ARG A 122 20.99 7.63 16.12
CA ARG A 122 20.15 8.67 16.74
C ARG A 122 20.92 9.47 17.79
N ARG A 123 21.72 8.81 18.63
CA ARG A 123 22.61 9.46 19.61
C ARG A 123 23.68 10.31 18.92
N THR A 124 24.36 9.81 17.89
CA THR A 124 25.38 10.57 17.16
C THR A 124 24.77 11.74 16.39
N LYS A 125 23.61 11.59 15.71
CA LYS A 125 22.92 12.73 15.08
C LYS A 125 22.59 13.84 16.10
N ALA A 126 22.04 13.47 17.27
CA ALA A 126 21.74 14.44 18.33
C ALA A 126 23.00 15.13 18.86
N ALA A 127 24.08 14.37 19.11
CA ALA A 127 25.37 14.92 19.54
C ALA A 127 25.95 15.89 18.49
N THR A 128 25.89 15.55 17.20
CA THR A 128 26.31 16.45 16.11
C THR A 128 25.48 17.73 16.09
N THR A 129 24.15 17.67 16.25
CA THR A 129 23.29 18.87 16.32
C THR A 129 23.63 19.76 17.51
N ILE A 130 23.89 19.19 18.69
CA ILE A 130 24.32 19.97 19.87
C ILE A 130 25.69 20.61 19.61
N GLN A 131 26.64 19.86 19.05
CA GLN A 131 27.98 20.36 18.72
C GLN A 131 27.96 21.47 17.65
N THR A 132 27.12 21.37 16.61
CA THR A 132 27.04 22.42 15.58
C THR A 132 26.40 23.70 16.12
N GLN A 133 25.33 23.60 16.93
CA GLN A 133 24.73 24.78 17.55
C GLN A 133 25.68 25.43 18.58
N TRP A 134 26.43 24.66 19.36
CA TRP A 134 27.45 25.22 20.28
C TRP A 134 28.60 25.89 19.52
N ARG A 135 29.11 25.28 18.44
CA ARG A 135 30.14 25.89 17.57
C ARG A 135 29.65 27.20 16.95
N ARG A 136 28.41 27.21 16.45
CA ARG A 136 27.74 28.41 15.91
C ARG A 136 27.60 29.50 16.98
N PHE A 137 27.12 29.15 18.17
CA PHE A 137 26.97 30.07 19.29
C PHE A 137 28.31 30.70 19.70
N LYS A 138 29.37 29.88 19.83
CA LYS A 138 30.72 30.37 20.15
C LYS A 138 31.23 31.36 19.10
N ALA A 139 31.09 31.04 17.81
CA ALA A 139 31.50 31.93 16.72
C ALA A 139 30.70 33.24 16.69
N LEU A 140 29.37 33.16 16.81
CA LEU A 140 28.49 34.33 16.84
C LEU A 140 28.73 35.22 18.06
N SER A 141 29.00 34.62 19.23
CA SER A 141 29.34 35.36 20.45
C SER A 141 30.67 36.11 20.31
N ALA A 142 31.69 35.49 19.70
CA ALA A 142 32.96 36.15 19.40
C ALA A 142 32.80 37.30 18.38
N TYR A 143 32.03 37.08 17.31
CA TYR A 143 31.70 38.13 16.33
C TYR A 143 30.96 39.31 16.99
N ASN A 144 29.94 39.04 17.81
CA ASN A 144 29.20 40.08 18.53
C ASN A 144 30.07 40.84 19.54
N GLN A 145 31.04 40.18 20.17
CA GLN A 145 32.04 40.81 21.04
C GLN A 145 32.91 41.80 20.24
N GLN A 146 33.41 41.36 19.08
CA GLN A 146 34.23 42.18 18.18
C GLN A 146 33.43 43.35 17.60
N GLN A 147 32.20 43.12 17.14
CA GLN A 147 31.32 44.16 16.62
C GLN A 147 31.03 45.24 17.66
N LYS A 148 30.76 44.86 18.92
CA LYS A 148 30.60 45.81 20.04
C LYS A 148 31.87 46.63 20.27
N ALA A 149 33.04 45.99 20.34
CA ALA A 149 34.32 46.68 20.52
C ALA A 149 34.60 47.67 19.38
N THR A 150 34.37 47.27 18.12
CA THR A 150 34.50 48.13 16.94
C THR A 150 33.53 49.31 16.98
N LEU A 151 32.26 49.10 17.33
CA LEU A 151 31.28 50.19 17.48
C LEU A 151 31.67 51.17 18.59
N THR A 152 32.11 50.69 19.75
CA THR A 152 32.64 51.54 20.82
C THR A 152 33.84 52.36 20.35
N LEU A 153 34.80 51.74 19.65
CA LEU A 153 35.97 52.43 19.10
C LEU A 153 35.59 53.50 18.06
N GLN A 154 34.66 53.18 17.14
CA GLN A 154 34.15 54.15 16.17
C GLN A 154 33.43 55.33 16.84
N CYS A 155 32.62 55.08 17.87
CA CYS A 155 31.92 56.13 18.61
C CYS A 155 32.91 57.02 19.38
N LEU A 156 33.95 56.44 19.99
CA LEU A 156 35.03 57.20 20.62
C LEU A 156 35.82 58.03 19.59
N TRP A 157 36.07 57.50 18.38
CA TRP A 157 36.71 58.25 17.30
C TRP A 157 35.85 59.41 16.80
N ARG A 158 34.56 59.18 16.48
CA ARG A 158 33.62 60.24 16.09
C ARG A 158 33.54 61.33 17.18
N ALA A 159 33.50 60.95 18.45
CA ALA A 159 33.54 61.89 19.57
C ALA A 159 34.89 62.65 19.68
N LYS A 160 36.04 62.01 19.38
CA LYS A 160 37.36 62.66 19.33
C LYS A 160 37.41 63.72 18.22
N VAL A 161 36.89 63.41 17.03
CA VAL A 161 36.81 64.32 15.88
C VAL A 161 35.91 65.52 16.20
N ALA A 162 34.66 65.29 16.61
CA ALA A 162 33.72 66.36 16.95
C ALA A 162 34.24 67.25 18.10
N ARG A 163 34.97 66.69 19.09
CA ARG A 163 35.64 67.48 20.13
C ARG A 163 36.82 68.30 19.61
N LYS A 164 37.53 67.86 18.56
CA LYS A 164 38.60 68.62 17.89
C LYS A 164 38.01 69.80 17.10
N GLU A 165 36.91 69.57 16.40
CA GLU A 165 36.17 70.61 15.65
C GLU A 165 35.54 71.65 16.57
N LEU A 166 34.87 71.23 17.65
CA LEU A 166 34.31 72.13 18.65
C LEU A 166 35.38 73.02 19.31
N ARG A 167 36.62 72.52 19.46
CA ARG A 167 37.77 73.33 19.93
C ARG A 167 38.16 74.37 18.89
N LYS A 168 38.28 74.00 17.59
CA LYS A 168 38.56 74.95 16.51
C LYS A 168 37.51 76.07 16.46
N LEU A 169 36.23 75.71 16.44
CA LEU A 169 35.12 76.66 16.39
C LEU A 169 35.10 77.59 17.62
N ARG A 170 35.42 77.09 18.82
CA ARG A 170 35.54 77.90 20.04
C ARG A 170 36.76 78.84 20.05
N MET A 171 37.85 78.51 19.34
CA MET A 171 38.98 79.43 19.18
C MET A 171 38.64 80.53 18.17
N ALA A 172 38.11 80.17 16.99
CA ALA A 172 37.64 81.14 16.01
C ALA A 172 36.58 82.11 16.59
N ALA A 173 35.65 81.61 17.43
CA ALA A 173 34.66 82.45 18.11
C ALA A 173 35.25 83.38 19.19
N ARG A 174 36.42 83.05 19.76
CA ARG A 174 37.17 83.96 20.66
C ARG A 174 37.94 85.00 19.87
N GLU A 175 38.54 84.61 18.74
CA GLU A 175 39.25 85.51 17.84
C GLU A 175 38.30 86.54 17.21
N THR A 176 37.12 86.13 16.74
CA THR A 176 36.09 87.09 16.27
C THR A 176 35.51 87.94 17.40
N GLY A 177 35.41 87.42 18.62
CA GLY A 177 35.08 88.20 19.81
C GLY A 177 36.12 89.30 20.10
N ALA A 178 37.41 88.94 20.12
CA ALA A 178 38.51 89.87 20.33
C ALA A 178 38.64 90.91 19.19
N LEU A 179 38.44 90.49 17.93
CA LEU A 179 38.36 91.40 16.78
C LEU A 179 37.18 92.37 16.89
N LYS A 180 36.01 91.90 17.38
CA LYS A 180 34.88 92.79 17.66
C LYS A 180 35.20 93.76 18.78
N GLU A 181 35.75 93.32 19.91
CA GLU A 181 36.18 94.23 20.97
C GLU A 181 37.21 95.27 20.50
N ALA A 182 38.13 94.87 19.60
CA ALA A 182 39.09 95.80 19.00
C ALA A 182 38.40 96.81 18.08
N LYS A 183 37.44 96.36 17.25
CA LYS A 183 36.59 97.22 16.41
C LYS A 183 35.78 98.21 17.26
N ASP A 184 35.07 97.73 18.27
CA ASP A 184 34.21 98.54 19.14
C ASP A 184 35.05 99.57 19.95
N LYS A 185 36.31 99.26 20.27
CA LYS A 185 37.30 100.20 20.84
C LYS A 185 37.80 101.22 19.81
N LEU A 186 38.00 100.79 18.55
CA LEU A 186 38.42 101.67 17.46
C LEU A 186 37.31 102.65 17.06
N GLU A 187 36.06 102.20 16.98
CA GLU A 187 34.89 103.04 16.72
C GLU A 187 34.74 104.13 17.80
N LYS A 188 34.84 103.78 19.09
CA LYS A 188 34.86 104.77 20.17
C LYS A 188 36.00 105.78 20.08
N ARG A 189 37.17 105.38 19.56
CA ARG A 189 38.28 106.31 19.29
C ARG A 189 38.00 107.20 18.07
N VAL A 190 37.32 106.69 17.04
CA VAL A 190 36.87 107.50 15.91
C VAL A 190 35.80 108.51 16.37
N GLU A 191 34.81 108.09 17.15
CA GLU A 191 33.79 108.95 17.77
C GLU A 191 34.41 110.04 18.66
N GLU A 192 35.41 109.71 19.47
CA GLU A 192 36.15 110.68 20.28
C GLU A 192 36.94 111.68 19.41
N LEU A 193 37.55 111.21 18.32
CA LEU A 193 38.33 112.05 17.41
C LEU A 193 37.45 112.94 16.53
N THR A 194 36.28 112.50 16.08
CA THR A 194 35.30 113.38 15.41
C THR A 194 34.75 114.41 16.38
N TRP A 195 34.40 114.03 17.62
CA TRP A 195 33.99 115.02 18.64
C TRP A 195 35.06 116.09 18.91
N ARG A 196 36.33 115.69 19.01
CA ARG A 196 37.46 116.64 19.14
C ARG A 196 37.61 117.53 17.91
N LEU A 197 37.41 116.98 16.70
CA LEU A 197 37.48 117.73 15.44
C LEU A 197 36.32 118.72 15.27
N GLU A 198 35.09 118.32 15.60
CA GLU A 198 33.92 119.21 15.65
C GLU A 198 34.12 120.34 16.67
N PHE A 199 34.65 120.02 17.86
CA PHE A 199 34.97 121.02 18.88
C PHE A 199 36.07 121.99 18.43
N GLU A 200 37.14 121.52 17.78
CA GLU A 200 38.20 122.38 17.25
C GLU A 200 37.68 123.26 16.08
N LYS A 201 36.78 122.73 15.22
CA LYS A 201 36.11 123.53 14.19
C LYS A 201 35.29 124.65 14.80
N HIS A 202 34.47 124.38 15.82
CA HIS A 202 33.71 125.41 16.52
C HIS A 202 34.64 126.44 17.17
N LEU A 203 35.67 126.00 17.91
CA LEU A 203 36.63 126.93 18.53
C LEU A 203 37.37 127.81 17.49
N ARG A 204 37.61 127.30 16.28
CA ARG A 204 38.15 128.10 15.15
C ARG A 204 37.13 129.12 14.62
N ILE A 205 35.86 128.73 14.48
CA ILE A 205 34.77 129.64 14.09
C ILE A 205 34.60 130.74 15.15
N ASP A 206 34.56 130.39 16.44
CA ASP A 206 34.46 131.33 17.56
C ASP A 206 35.66 132.32 17.57
N LEU A 207 36.86 131.85 17.22
CA LEU A 207 38.06 132.69 17.08
C LEU A 207 38.04 133.57 15.82
N GLU A 208 37.43 133.13 14.72
CA GLU A 208 37.23 133.95 13.52
C GLU A 208 36.12 134.99 13.73
N GLU A 209 35.06 134.67 14.47
CA GLU A 209 34.00 135.61 14.85
C GLU A 209 34.50 136.63 15.88
N ALA A 210 35.29 136.21 16.88
CA ALA A 210 35.96 137.12 17.81
C ALA A 210 36.93 138.07 17.09
N LYS A 211 37.70 137.57 16.11
CA LYS A 211 38.51 138.41 15.23
C LYS A 211 37.66 139.33 14.36
N GLY A 212 36.49 138.89 13.88
CA GLY A 212 35.54 139.74 13.17
C GLY A 212 35.06 140.92 14.03
N GLN A 213 34.69 140.64 15.28
CA GLN A 213 34.30 141.67 16.25
C GLN A 213 35.45 142.62 16.60
N GLU A 214 36.68 142.10 16.73
CA GLU A 214 37.89 142.90 16.97
C GLU A 214 38.26 143.75 15.75
N ILE A 215 38.12 143.22 14.53
CA ILE A 215 38.26 143.96 13.27
C ILE A 215 37.21 145.07 13.17
N SER A 216 35.94 144.83 13.49
CA SER A 216 34.93 145.92 13.53
C SER A 216 35.23 146.98 14.60
N LYS A 217 35.82 146.58 15.73
CA LYS A 217 36.32 147.52 16.75
C LYS A 217 37.46 148.38 16.23
N LEU A 218 38.44 147.76 15.56
CA LEU A 218 39.58 148.43 14.93
C LEU A 218 39.15 149.28 13.73
N GLN A 219 38.11 148.90 12.99
CA GLN A 219 37.52 149.70 11.91
C GLN A 219 36.84 150.96 12.46
N ASN A 220 36.08 150.86 13.56
CA ASN A 220 35.50 152.04 14.21
C ASN A 220 36.60 152.96 14.78
N GLN A 221 37.64 152.41 15.39
CA GLN A 221 38.79 153.18 15.88
C GLN A 221 39.61 153.79 14.73
N LEU A 222 39.74 153.09 13.60
CA LEU A 222 40.35 153.64 12.38
C LEU A 222 39.49 154.78 11.83
N HIS A 223 38.17 154.69 11.85
CA HIS A 223 37.30 155.77 11.36
C HIS A 223 37.37 157.04 12.23
N ASP A 224 37.40 156.88 13.56
CA ASP A 224 37.64 157.99 14.50
C ASP A 224 39.06 158.61 14.32
N ILE A 225 40.04 157.81 13.89
CA ILE A 225 41.41 158.25 13.59
C ILE A 225 41.52 158.87 12.19
N GLU A 226 40.82 158.37 11.17
CA GLU A 226 40.75 158.91 9.81
C GLU A 226 40.23 160.36 9.84
N GLY A 227 39.20 160.63 10.65
CA GLY A 227 38.71 161.99 10.91
C GLY A 227 39.73 162.93 11.60
N GLN A 228 40.77 162.37 12.24
CA GLN A 228 41.91 163.13 12.79
C GLN A 228 43.15 163.08 11.86
N LEU A 229 43.14 162.22 10.83
CA LEU A 229 44.21 162.02 9.88
C LEU A 229 44.15 163.09 8.78
N ASP A 230 42.96 163.36 8.24
CA ASP A 230 42.73 164.38 7.20
C ASP A 230 43.09 165.80 7.66
N GLU A 231 42.94 166.10 8.96
CA GLU A 231 43.30 167.40 9.54
C GLU A 231 44.81 167.53 9.86
N ALA A 232 45.56 166.42 9.84
CA ALA A 232 47.00 166.36 10.16
C ALA A 232 47.91 166.07 8.96
N TYR A 233 47.47 165.26 7.98
CA TYR A 233 48.33 164.76 6.90
C TYR A 233 48.51 165.71 5.71
N ALA A 234 48.08 166.96 5.85
CA ALA A 234 48.62 168.07 5.07
C ALA A 234 50.10 168.39 5.42
N ALA A 235 50.62 167.89 6.56
CA ALA A 235 51.92 168.29 7.10
C ALA A 235 53.13 167.43 6.70
N ILE A 236 52.95 166.12 6.41
CA ILE A 236 54.09 165.20 6.17
C ILE A 236 53.87 164.35 4.91
N ILE A 237 53.94 165.03 3.76
CA ILE A 237 54.71 164.48 2.64
C ILE A 237 56.19 164.59 3.07
N GLN A 238 57.01 163.58 2.76
CA GLN A 238 58.39 163.37 3.25
C GLN A 238 58.52 162.66 4.61
N GLU A 239 58.29 161.34 4.66
CA GLU A 239 59.43 160.39 4.72
C GLU A 239 59.06 158.96 4.27
N LYS A 240 59.60 158.57 3.10
CA LYS A 240 60.02 157.22 2.66
C LYS A 240 59.06 156.05 2.95
N GLU A 241 58.45 155.39 1.96
CA GLU A 241 59.10 154.76 0.79
C GLU A 241 60.45 154.07 1.11
N ALA A 242 60.40 152.97 1.87
CA ALA A 242 61.47 151.97 1.95
C ALA A 242 60.92 150.58 2.36
N ALA A 243 61.74 149.54 2.20
CA ALA A 243 61.53 148.18 2.75
C ALA A 243 60.27 147.40 2.29
N LYS A 244 60.00 147.42 0.99
CA LYS A 244 59.15 146.40 0.32
C LYS A 244 59.97 145.12 0.07
N SER A 245 59.43 143.96 0.46
CA SER A 245 59.79 142.58 0.04
C SER A 245 61.12 141.91 0.48
N ALA A 246 60.97 140.71 1.09
CA ALA A 246 61.75 139.47 0.83
C ALA A 246 60.96 138.26 1.42
N ILE A 247 60.51 137.16 0.77
CA ILE A 247 60.73 136.43 -0.51
C ILE A 247 61.62 135.15 -0.38
N GLU A 248 61.10 134.01 -0.89
CA GLU A 248 61.78 132.75 -1.32
C GLU A 248 62.33 131.73 -0.27
N GLN A 249 62.50 130.40 -0.50
CA GLN A 249 62.14 129.46 -1.61
C GLN A 249 62.14 127.95 -1.17
N ALA A 250 61.43 127.08 -1.92
CA ALA A 250 61.69 125.66 -2.33
C ALA A 250 62.10 124.47 -1.36
N PRO A 251 61.80 123.18 -1.72
CA PRO A 251 62.22 121.89 -1.09
C PRO A 251 63.35 121.17 -1.92
N PRO A 252 63.61 119.81 -1.98
CA PRO A 252 63.09 118.56 -1.34
C PRO A 252 64.19 117.48 -0.96
N VAL A 253 63.89 116.15 -1.04
CA VAL A 253 64.78 114.94 -1.33
C VAL A 253 65.26 113.93 -0.20
N ILE A 254 64.87 112.64 -0.38
CA ILE A 254 65.49 111.29 -0.08
C ILE A 254 66.09 110.90 1.31
N LYS A 255 65.75 109.68 1.83
CA LYS A 255 66.70 108.61 2.32
C LYS A 255 66.09 107.22 2.67
N GLU A 256 66.93 106.25 3.07
CA GLU A 256 66.76 104.77 2.98
C GLU A 256 66.97 104.01 4.34
N VAL A 257 66.38 102.80 4.51
CA VAL A 257 66.93 101.51 5.10
C VAL A 257 67.60 101.54 6.52
N PRO A 258 67.90 100.43 7.28
CA PRO A 258 67.55 99.00 7.23
C PRO A 258 66.34 98.60 8.15
N VAL A 259 66.17 97.53 8.97
CA VAL A 259 66.98 96.47 9.67
C VAL A 259 66.15 95.16 9.84
N VAL A 260 66.82 94.02 10.13
CA VAL A 260 66.27 92.68 10.42
C VAL A 260 66.59 92.26 11.86
N ASP A 261 65.73 91.45 12.51
CA ASP A 261 66.15 90.55 13.60
C ASP A 261 65.37 89.21 13.56
N ASP A 262 66.00 88.11 13.96
CA ASP A 262 65.68 86.75 13.51
C ASP A 262 65.27 85.80 14.64
N THR A 263 63.96 85.69 14.89
CA THR A 263 63.38 84.81 15.93
C THR A 263 62.17 83.99 15.47
N LYS A 264 61.67 84.20 14.24
CA LYS A 264 60.41 83.61 13.76
C LYS A 264 60.59 82.43 12.81
N LEU A 265 61.79 82.23 12.27
CA LEU A 265 62.10 81.21 11.26
C LEU A 265 62.25 79.79 11.84
N GLN A 266 62.54 79.65 13.13
CA GLN A 266 62.71 78.34 13.77
C GLN A 266 61.36 77.70 14.11
N PHE A 267 60.47 78.43 14.81
CA PHE A 267 59.14 77.94 15.22
C PHE A 267 58.25 77.51 14.03
N LEU A 268 58.39 78.16 12.87
CA LEU A 268 57.69 77.78 11.64
C LEU A 268 58.27 76.52 10.97
N ARG A 269 59.52 76.15 11.27
CA ARG A 269 60.15 74.93 10.77
C ARG A 269 59.62 73.71 11.53
N ASP A 270 59.65 73.78 12.86
CA ASP A 270 59.17 72.73 13.75
C ASP A 270 57.67 72.43 13.53
N GLN A 271 56.85 73.46 13.24
CA GLN A 271 55.43 73.28 12.91
C GLN A 271 55.19 72.67 11.52
N ASN A 272 56.08 72.88 10.54
CA ASN A 272 55.97 72.23 9.24
C ASN A 272 56.32 70.74 9.33
N GLU A 273 57.37 70.38 10.07
CA GLU A 273 57.74 68.97 10.31
C GLU A 273 56.61 68.23 11.06
N GLU A 274 56.00 68.85 12.08
CA GLU A 274 54.83 68.30 12.77
C GLU A 274 53.57 68.22 11.87
N LEU A 275 53.52 68.91 10.73
CA LEU A 275 52.44 68.82 9.74
C LEU A 275 52.72 67.77 8.66
N GLU A 276 53.95 67.68 8.17
CA GLU A 276 54.39 66.67 7.19
C GLU A 276 54.20 65.25 7.74
N ASP A 277 54.57 64.98 8.99
CA ASP A 277 54.32 63.67 9.60
C ASP A 277 52.83 63.36 9.79
N LYS A 278 51.96 64.37 9.98
CA LYS A 278 50.51 64.17 10.01
C LYS A 278 49.90 63.96 8.62
N ILE A 279 50.55 64.45 7.57
CA ILE A 279 50.19 64.15 6.18
C ILE A 279 50.59 62.69 5.88
N ARG A 280 51.81 62.28 6.24
CA ARG A 280 52.28 60.89 6.17
C ARG A 280 51.35 59.92 6.90
N GLU A 281 50.93 60.27 8.13
CA GLU A 281 49.98 59.50 8.96
C GLU A 281 48.55 59.48 8.40
N MET A 282 48.22 60.30 7.41
CA MET A 282 46.94 60.29 6.67
C MET A 282 47.06 59.53 5.34
N GLU A 283 48.18 59.67 4.63
CA GLU A 283 48.48 58.98 3.37
C GLU A 283 48.58 57.46 3.58
N GLU A 284 49.35 57.00 4.57
CA GLU A 284 49.46 55.58 4.93
C GLU A 284 48.08 54.97 5.30
N LYS A 285 47.18 55.79 5.87
CA LYS A 285 45.80 55.37 6.16
C LYS A 285 44.89 55.39 4.95
N MET A 286 45.09 56.30 3.99
CA MET A 286 44.37 56.26 2.72
C MET A 286 44.76 54.99 1.95
N GLU A 287 46.05 54.65 1.89
CA GLU A 287 46.53 53.41 1.28
C GLU A 287 45.94 52.16 1.98
N GLU A 288 45.96 52.08 3.33
CA GLU A 288 45.27 51.01 4.08
C GLU A 288 43.76 50.90 3.81
N PHE A 289 43.08 52.02 3.53
CA PHE A 289 41.64 52.06 3.22
C PHE A 289 41.36 51.68 1.77
N GLU A 290 42.18 52.15 0.84
CA GLU A 290 42.10 51.84 -0.59
C GLU A 290 42.36 50.34 -0.81
N ASP A 291 43.37 49.77 -0.16
CA ASP A 291 43.66 48.34 -0.22
C ASP A 291 42.54 47.48 0.42
N LYS A 292 41.87 48.00 1.47
CA LYS A 292 40.63 47.41 2.02
C LYS A 292 39.47 47.44 1.02
N CYS A 293 39.26 48.56 0.33
CA CYS A 293 38.24 48.69 -0.70
C CYS A 293 38.52 47.73 -1.87
N ASN A 294 39.74 47.74 -2.40
CA ASN A 294 40.21 46.84 -3.45
C ASN A 294 40.01 45.36 -3.08
N LYS A 295 40.22 44.99 -1.80
CA LYS A 295 40.00 43.62 -1.30
C LYS A 295 38.52 43.27 -1.18
N LEU A 296 37.69 44.18 -0.65
CA LEU A 296 36.23 43.99 -0.55
C LEU A 296 35.57 43.90 -1.93
N GLU A 297 36.04 44.69 -2.90
CA GLU A 297 35.59 44.63 -4.29
C GLU A 297 35.93 43.28 -4.94
N LYS A 298 37.17 42.81 -4.76
CA LYS A 298 37.59 41.46 -5.22
C LYS A 298 36.72 40.36 -4.61
N GLU A 299 36.40 40.43 -3.32
CA GLU A 299 35.46 39.47 -2.70
C GLU A 299 34.02 39.61 -3.24
N SER A 300 33.55 40.83 -3.51
CA SER A 300 32.22 41.08 -4.09
C SER A 300 32.12 40.47 -5.49
N ASN A 301 33.12 40.70 -6.33
CA ASN A 301 33.20 40.20 -7.70
C ASN A 301 33.34 38.66 -7.77
N VAL A 302 33.91 38.01 -6.74
CA VAL A 302 33.88 36.53 -6.62
C VAL A 302 32.46 36.05 -6.28
N ARG A 303 31.80 36.64 -5.28
CA ARG A 303 30.42 36.26 -4.89
C ARG A 303 29.41 36.47 -6.01
N LEU A 304 29.62 37.49 -6.85
CA LEU A 304 28.79 37.74 -8.03
C LEU A 304 28.88 36.58 -9.03
N ARG A 305 30.09 36.14 -9.38
CA ARG A 305 30.29 34.98 -10.28
C ARG A 305 29.75 33.68 -9.70
N GLU A 306 29.89 33.46 -8.38
CA GLU A 306 29.31 32.30 -7.70
C GLU A 306 27.77 32.29 -7.81
N ALA A 307 27.14 33.47 -7.76
CA ALA A 307 25.69 33.63 -7.97
C ALA A 307 25.27 33.46 -9.44
N GLU A 308 26.03 34.00 -10.39
CA GLU A 308 25.81 33.83 -11.84
C GLU A 308 25.93 32.35 -12.24
N GLU A 309 26.96 31.64 -11.77
CA GLU A 309 27.10 30.20 -11.95
C GLU A 309 25.92 29.42 -11.34
N ALA A 310 25.42 29.82 -10.17
CA ALA A 310 24.27 29.20 -9.54
C ALA A 310 22.97 29.44 -10.33
N GLN A 311 22.79 30.63 -10.92
CA GLN A 311 21.67 30.91 -11.81
C GLN A 311 21.75 30.07 -13.10
N LEU A 312 22.90 30.00 -13.76
CA LEU A 312 23.11 29.16 -14.94
C LEU A 312 22.81 27.67 -14.67
N LYS A 313 23.26 27.14 -13.53
CA LYS A 313 22.95 25.78 -13.08
C LYS A 313 21.45 25.59 -12.79
N THR A 314 20.77 26.63 -12.32
CA THR A 314 19.31 26.60 -12.08
C THR A 314 18.53 26.59 -13.39
N ILE A 315 18.93 27.41 -14.37
CA ILE A 315 18.33 27.42 -15.71
C ILE A 315 18.50 26.06 -16.41
N GLN A 316 19.71 25.48 -16.38
CA GLN A 316 19.95 24.14 -16.93
C GLN A 316 19.09 23.06 -16.26
N LEU A 317 18.87 23.14 -14.95
CA LEU A 317 17.96 22.22 -14.26
C LEU A 317 16.50 22.41 -14.72
N GLN A 318 16.05 23.66 -14.85
CA GLN A 318 14.72 24.00 -15.33
C GLN A 318 14.48 23.44 -16.76
N GLU A 319 15.40 23.67 -17.69
CA GLU A 319 15.38 23.10 -19.05
C GLU A 319 15.29 21.56 -19.05
N THR A 320 16.00 20.88 -18.13
CA THR A 320 15.91 19.41 -18.01
C THR A 320 14.59 18.92 -17.43
N ILE A 321 13.92 19.72 -16.59
CA ILE A 321 12.60 19.39 -16.04
C ILE A 321 11.54 19.54 -17.12
N GLU A 322 11.47 20.68 -17.81
CA GLU A 322 10.53 20.94 -18.90
C GLU A 322 10.66 19.90 -20.02
N ARG A 323 11.92 19.54 -20.37
CA ARG A 323 12.18 18.43 -21.30
C ARG A 323 11.65 17.09 -20.79
N LEU A 324 11.74 16.78 -19.50
CA LEU A 324 11.21 15.53 -18.94
C LEU A 324 9.67 15.53 -18.93
N GLU A 325 9.04 16.67 -18.65
CA GLU A 325 7.59 16.83 -18.69
C GLU A 325 7.02 16.65 -20.10
N ILE A 326 7.67 17.23 -21.12
CA ILE A 326 7.34 17.00 -22.54
C ILE A 326 7.46 15.51 -22.89
N ASN A 327 8.51 14.81 -22.43
CA ASN A 327 8.67 13.38 -22.68
C ASN A 327 7.62 12.53 -21.94
N LEU A 328 7.16 12.93 -20.75
CA LEU A 328 6.06 12.26 -20.05
C LEU A 328 4.72 12.43 -20.79
N SER A 329 4.42 13.64 -21.28
CA SER A 329 3.22 13.92 -22.10
C SER A 329 3.22 13.11 -23.42
N ASN A 330 4.38 12.99 -24.07
CA ASN A 330 4.54 12.15 -25.25
C ASN A 330 4.31 10.65 -24.94
N LEU A 331 4.83 10.14 -23.82
CA LEU A 331 4.62 8.75 -23.39
C LEU A 331 3.18 8.48 -22.94
N GLU A 332 2.49 9.47 -22.37
CA GLU A 332 1.09 9.37 -21.97
C GLU A 332 0.16 9.34 -23.20
N SER A 333 0.39 10.22 -24.17
CA SER A 333 -0.34 10.20 -25.45
C SER A 333 -0.04 8.94 -26.28
N GLU A 334 1.20 8.43 -26.30
CA GLU A 334 1.53 7.12 -26.88
C GLU A 334 0.75 5.98 -26.18
N ASN A 335 0.69 5.98 -24.85
CA ASN A 335 -0.13 5.02 -24.10
C ASN A 335 -1.62 5.14 -24.41
N GLN A 336 -2.12 6.36 -24.64
CA GLN A 336 -3.52 6.60 -25.00
C GLN A 336 -3.83 6.07 -26.41
N VAL A 337 -2.95 6.32 -27.38
CA VAL A 337 -3.04 5.75 -28.74
C VAL A 337 -2.98 4.23 -28.71
N LEU A 338 -2.07 3.62 -27.95
CA LEU A 338 -1.96 2.16 -27.83
C LEU A 338 -3.22 1.53 -27.20
N ARG A 339 -3.83 2.18 -26.20
CA ARG A 339 -5.13 1.76 -25.65
C ARG A 339 -6.26 1.88 -26.66
N GLN A 340 -6.26 2.93 -27.46
CA GLN A 340 -7.28 3.18 -28.48
C GLN A 340 -7.15 2.21 -29.67
N GLN A 341 -5.93 1.87 -30.08
CA GLN A 341 -5.63 0.80 -31.04
C GLN A 341 -6.03 -0.57 -30.51
N ALA A 342 -5.80 -0.87 -29.23
CA ALA A 342 -6.26 -2.13 -28.63
C ALA A 342 -7.80 -2.24 -28.58
N LEU A 343 -8.49 -1.11 -28.39
CA LEU A 343 -9.95 -1.02 -28.50
C LEU A 343 -10.42 -1.24 -29.95
N VAL A 344 -9.85 -0.54 -30.94
CA VAL A 344 -10.21 -0.71 -32.36
C VAL A 344 -9.94 -2.14 -32.84
N ALA A 345 -8.81 -2.74 -32.45
CA ALA A 345 -8.48 -4.14 -32.75
C ALA A 345 -9.46 -5.14 -32.10
N SER A 346 -10.19 -4.75 -31.05
CA SER A 346 -11.28 -5.56 -30.48
C SER A 346 -12.64 -5.37 -31.18
N THR A 347 -12.75 -4.38 -32.07
CA THR A 347 -13.95 -4.07 -32.88
C THR A 347 -13.74 -4.28 -34.38
N ASN A 348 -12.68 -4.98 -34.80
CA ASN A 348 -12.48 -5.35 -36.21
C ASN A 348 -13.51 -6.43 -36.61
N GLU A 349 -14.59 -6.02 -37.26
CA GLU A 349 -15.67 -6.91 -37.72
C GLU A 349 -15.14 -7.98 -38.69
N ASP A 350 -14.18 -7.63 -39.57
CA ASP A 350 -13.45 -8.56 -40.46
C ASP A 350 -12.94 -9.80 -39.72
N LEU A 351 -12.40 -9.64 -38.52
CA LEU A 351 -11.82 -10.72 -37.70
C LEU A 351 -12.91 -11.58 -37.03
N SER A 352 -14.10 -11.02 -36.85
CA SER A 352 -15.30 -11.76 -36.42
C SER A 352 -15.90 -12.55 -37.60
N GLU A 353 -15.93 -11.97 -38.80
CA GLU A 353 -16.35 -12.68 -40.02
C GLU A 353 -15.39 -13.79 -40.43
N GLU A 354 -14.07 -13.58 -40.32
CA GLU A 354 -13.08 -14.67 -40.47
C GLU A 354 -13.29 -15.77 -39.43
N LEU A 355 -13.63 -15.44 -38.17
CA LEU A 355 -13.91 -16.44 -37.14
C LEU A 355 -15.21 -17.22 -37.37
N GLU A 356 -16.30 -16.58 -37.84
CA GLU A 356 -17.54 -17.29 -38.17
C GLU A 356 -17.43 -18.11 -39.47
N THR A 357 -16.70 -17.61 -40.49
CA THR A 357 -16.43 -18.41 -41.70
C THR A 357 -15.46 -19.58 -41.43
N LEU A 358 -14.50 -19.43 -40.50
CA LEU A 358 -13.68 -20.53 -40.00
C LEU A 358 -14.51 -21.54 -39.18
N LYS A 359 -15.41 -21.08 -38.30
CA LYS A 359 -16.37 -21.96 -37.60
C LYS A 359 -17.23 -22.75 -38.58
N HIS A 360 -17.75 -22.11 -39.63
CA HIS A 360 -18.53 -22.79 -40.65
C HIS A 360 -17.70 -23.86 -41.36
N LYS A 361 -16.50 -23.53 -41.84
CA LYS A 361 -15.57 -24.52 -42.42
C LYS A 361 -15.21 -25.66 -41.47
N ILE A 362 -15.04 -25.39 -40.17
CA ILE A 362 -14.80 -26.45 -39.17
C ILE A 362 -16.02 -27.37 -39.05
N LYS A 363 -17.23 -26.81 -38.94
CA LYS A 363 -18.49 -27.57 -38.87
C LYS A 363 -18.72 -28.40 -40.14
N ASP A 364 -18.42 -27.85 -41.31
CA ASP A 364 -18.55 -28.53 -42.59
C ASP A 364 -17.53 -29.68 -42.68
N LEU A 365 -16.25 -29.46 -42.32
CA LEU A 365 -15.20 -30.49 -42.26
C LEU A 365 -15.46 -31.55 -41.18
N GLU A 366 -16.11 -31.20 -40.06
CA GLU A 366 -16.56 -32.16 -39.05
C GLU A 366 -17.69 -33.03 -39.60
N SER A 367 -18.65 -32.44 -40.33
CA SER A 367 -19.71 -33.20 -41.01
C SER A 367 -19.15 -34.12 -42.11
N GLU A 368 -18.14 -33.66 -42.86
CA GLU A 368 -17.44 -34.47 -43.87
C GLU A 368 -16.64 -35.61 -43.22
N ASN A 369 -15.97 -35.36 -42.08
CA ASN A 369 -15.32 -36.42 -41.30
C ASN A 369 -16.33 -37.44 -40.76
N GLU A 370 -17.53 -37.02 -40.38
CA GLU A 370 -18.60 -37.95 -39.97
C GLU A 370 -19.12 -38.76 -41.17
N LEU A 371 -19.23 -38.15 -42.35
CA LEU A 371 -19.58 -38.80 -43.61
C LEU A 371 -18.52 -39.82 -44.05
N LEU A 372 -17.23 -39.46 -43.93
CA LEU A 372 -16.09 -40.34 -44.20
C LEU A 372 -16.03 -41.51 -43.20
N ARG A 373 -16.34 -41.28 -41.91
CA ARG A 373 -16.47 -42.35 -40.89
C ARG A 373 -17.67 -43.27 -41.14
N LYS A 374 -18.72 -42.79 -41.82
CA LYS A 374 -19.88 -43.60 -42.25
C LYS A 374 -19.64 -44.31 -43.60
N ARG A 375 -18.51 -44.07 -44.26
CA ARG A 375 -18.15 -44.68 -45.55
C ARG A 375 -17.42 -46.01 -45.32
N PRO A 376 -17.98 -47.17 -45.67
CA PRO A 376 -17.27 -48.45 -45.51
C PRO A 376 -16.08 -48.51 -46.47
N ALA A 377 -14.90 -48.84 -45.94
CA ALA A 377 -13.68 -48.95 -46.73
C ALA A 377 -13.71 -50.21 -47.60
N VAL A 378 -13.95 -50.03 -48.90
CA VAL A 378 -13.61 -51.04 -49.92
C VAL A 378 -12.08 -51.11 -49.99
N LEU A 379 -11.51 -52.26 -49.62
CA LEU A 379 -10.09 -52.53 -49.80
C LEU A 379 -9.84 -53.04 -51.22
N GLU A 380 -9.27 -52.20 -52.07
CA GLU A 380 -8.47 -52.70 -53.19
C GLU A 380 -7.18 -53.30 -52.63
N GLN A 381 -6.96 -54.59 -52.84
CA GLN A 381 -5.62 -55.16 -52.76
C GLN A 381 -5.43 -56.14 -53.93
N ILE A 382 -4.55 -55.76 -54.85
CA ILE A 382 -4.30 -56.48 -56.09
C ILE A 382 -3.49 -57.75 -55.80
N VAL A 383 -4.13 -58.91 -55.94
CA VAL A 383 -3.46 -60.19 -56.22
C VAL A 383 -4.29 -60.96 -57.25
N THR A 384 -3.68 -61.25 -58.39
CA THR A 384 -4.13 -62.20 -59.42
C THR A 384 -3.10 -63.34 -59.51
N PRO A 385 -3.42 -64.53 -60.10
CA PRO A 385 -4.56 -64.81 -60.99
C PRO A 385 -5.36 -66.12 -60.71
N GLU A 386 -6.42 -66.31 -61.52
CA GLU A 386 -7.12 -67.57 -61.90
C GLU A 386 -7.78 -68.47 -60.81
N ARG A 387 -9.01 -69.00 -60.90
CA ARG A 387 -10.12 -69.05 -61.89
C ARG A 387 -11.22 -70.02 -61.31
N ILE A 388 -12.43 -70.01 -61.88
CA ILE A 388 -13.50 -71.07 -61.78
C ILE A 388 -14.48 -71.05 -60.57
N LEU A 389 -15.52 -70.21 -60.70
CA LEU A 389 -16.96 -70.58 -60.87
C LEU A 389 -17.92 -70.93 -59.68
N SER A 390 -19.13 -70.36 -59.80
CA SER A 390 -20.51 -70.90 -59.57
C SER A 390 -21.36 -70.61 -58.30
N GLN A 391 -22.59 -70.14 -58.59
CA GLN A 391 -23.90 -70.32 -57.90
C GLN A 391 -24.10 -69.64 -56.51
N VAL A 392 -25.02 -68.70 -56.25
CA VAL A 392 -26.33 -68.20 -56.81
C VAL A 392 -27.61 -68.78 -56.15
N LYS A 393 -28.24 -67.98 -55.27
CA LYS A 393 -29.69 -67.69 -55.03
C LYS A 393 -29.80 -66.88 -53.71
N ASN A 394 -30.49 -65.73 -53.58
CA ASN A 394 -31.88 -65.32 -53.88
C ASN A 394 -32.92 -66.00 -52.94
N PHE A 395 -33.88 -65.33 -52.28
CA PHE A 395 -34.30 -63.91 -52.31
C PHE A 395 -35.22 -63.55 -51.09
N ASN A 396 -35.71 -62.29 -51.02
CA ASN A 396 -36.91 -61.76 -50.33
C ASN A 396 -36.92 -61.37 -48.83
N ASN A 397 -36.58 -60.10 -48.57
CA ASN A 397 -37.41 -59.00 -48.01
C ASN A 397 -38.72 -59.26 -47.22
N GLY A 398 -38.94 -58.43 -46.18
CA GLY A 398 -40.24 -58.12 -45.57
C GLY A 398 -40.24 -56.78 -44.80
N HIS A 399 -41.20 -55.89 -45.12
CA HIS A 399 -41.47 -54.53 -44.57
C HIS A 399 -42.10 -54.54 -43.14
N GLN A 400 -42.44 -53.42 -42.46
CA GLN A 400 -41.93 -52.02 -42.29
C GLN A 400 -42.73 -51.35 -41.13
N ILE A 401 -42.17 -50.27 -40.53
CA ILE A 401 -42.76 -48.98 -40.03
C ILE A 401 -44.26 -48.98 -39.60
N GLU A 402 -44.62 -48.59 -38.37
CA GLU A 402 -45.13 -47.26 -37.89
C GLU A 402 -45.40 -47.37 -36.35
N GLU A 403 -45.47 -46.35 -35.46
CA GLU A 403 -45.07 -44.92 -35.46
C GLU A 403 -44.86 -44.41 -33.98
N GLU A 404 -44.67 -43.10 -33.76
CA GLU A 404 -44.59 -42.38 -32.46
C GLU A 404 -46.01 -42.04 -31.88
N PRO A 405 -46.29 -41.12 -30.90
CA PRO A 405 -45.46 -40.33 -29.96
C PRO A 405 -45.96 -40.21 -28.47
N GLN A 406 -45.06 -39.73 -27.59
CA GLN A 406 -45.21 -38.70 -26.53
C GLN A 406 -46.20 -38.77 -25.29
N THR A 407 -45.61 -38.34 -24.15
CA THR A 407 -46.14 -37.45 -23.06
C THR A 407 -46.95 -37.92 -21.82
N ALA A 408 -46.56 -37.27 -20.69
CA ALA A 408 -47.35 -36.83 -19.52
C ALA A 408 -47.83 -37.80 -18.41
N LYS A 409 -47.10 -37.71 -17.27
CA LYS A 409 -47.52 -37.81 -15.84
C LYS A 409 -49.01 -38.10 -15.50
N VAL A 410 -49.23 -39.04 -14.57
CA VAL A 410 -50.02 -38.84 -13.32
C VAL A 410 -49.72 -39.97 -12.30
N LEU A 411 -49.94 -39.71 -11.00
CA LEU A 411 -49.81 -40.61 -9.83
C LEU A 411 -51.18 -40.58 -9.08
N PRO A 412 -51.53 -41.48 -8.12
CA PRO A 412 -50.78 -42.63 -7.58
C PRO A 412 -51.60 -43.92 -7.21
N SER A 413 -50.87 -44.97 -6.80
CA SER A 413 -51.20 -45.92 -5.68
C SER A 413 -52.37 -46.93 -5.75
N SER A 414 -52.18 -48.04 -5.00
CA SER A 414 -53.12 -49.13 -4.65
C SER A 414 -53.65 -49.97 -5.83
N PHE A 415 -53.70 -51.31 -5.77
CA PHE A 415 -53.87 -52.19 -4.60
C PHE A 415 -52.76 -53.25 -4.40
N SER A 416 -52.77 -53.88 -3.23
CA SER A 416 -51.97 -55.07 -2.90
C SER A 416 -52.91 -56.21 -2.47
N THR A 417 -52.61 -57.43 -2.92
CA THR A 417 -53.21 -58.65 -2.37
C THR A 417 -52.14 -59.76 -2.37
N HIS A 418 -51.95 -60.41 -1.22
CA HIS A 418 -50.98 -61.49 -1.06
C HIS A 418 -51.34 -62.75 -1.87
N PHE A 419 -50.34 -63.55 -2.21
CA PHE A 419 -50.30 -64.94 -1.74
C PHE A 419 -48.87 -65.36 -1.36
N HIS A 420 -48.77 -66.28 -0.40
CA HIS A 420 -47.53 -66.98 0.01
C HIS A 420 -47.13 -68.00 -1.09
N ASP A 421 -45.87 -68.43 -1.24
CA ASP A 421 -45.20 -69.29 -0.25
C ASP A 421 -43.66 -69.41 -0.35
N LEU A 422 -43.09 -70.19 0.57
CA LEU A 422 -41.65 -70.38 0.82
C LEU A 422 -40.88 -71.06 -0.34
N ASN A 423 -39.65 -70.60 -0.60
CA ASN A 423 -38.49 -71.49 -0.49
C ASN A 423 -37.17 -70.75 -0.18
N THR A 424 -36.21 -71.44 0.42
CA THR A 424 -34.89 -70.94 0.82
C THR A 424 -33.82 -71.40 -0.18
N ASN A 425 -33.07 -70.47 -0.77
CA ASN A 425 -31.67 -70.67 -1.19
C ASN A 425 -31.04 -69.36 -1.69
N CYS A 426 -30.32 -68.65 -0.81
CA CYS A 426 -29.47 -67.53 -1.21
C CYS A 426 -28.15 -68.08 -1.78
N HIS A 427 -28.14 -68.45 -3.06
CA HIS A 427 -26.89 -68.73 -3.77
C HIS A 427 -26.41 -67.46 -4.47
N GLU A 428 -25.36 -66.83 -3.94
CA GLU A 428 -24.64 -65.78 -4.67
C GLU A 428 -24.06 -66.39 -5.95
N PRO A 429 -24.23 -65.75 -7.12
CA PRO A 429 -23.37 -65.98 -8.26
C PRO A 429 -22.12 -65.10 -8.10
N GLU A 430 -20.96 -65.72 -7.88
CA GLU A 430 -19.68 -65.02 -8.01
C GLU A 430 -19.59 -64.34 -9.39
N PRO A 431 -19.09 -63.10 -9.49
CA PRO A 431 -18.96 -62.42 -10.78
C PRO A 431 -17.91 -63.14 -11.63
N VAL A 432 -18.38 -63.86 -12.65
CA VAL A 432 -17.55 -64.59 -13.61
C VAL A 432 -16.51 -63.65 -14.22
N VAL A 433 -15.23 -63.96 -14.02
CA VAL A 433 -14.11 -63.12 -14.48
C VAL A 433 -14.02 -63.15 -16.01
N SER A 434 -14.61 -62.15 -16.65
CA SER A 434 -14.46 -61.87 -18.08
C SER A 434 -13.07 -61.29 -18.37
N HIS A 435 -12.08 -62.17 -18.44
CA HIS A 435 -10.79 -61.87 -19.08
C HIS A 435 -11.01 -61.32 -20.50
N LEU A 436 -10.11 -60.45 -20.95
CA LEU A 436 -10.09 -59.81 -22.27
C LEU A 436 -11.10 -58.65 -22.49
N THR A 437 -11.18 -57.70 -21.55
CA THR A 437 -11.51 -56.32 -21.95
C THR A 437 -10.47 -55.81 -22.95
N LYS A 438 -10.91 -55.27 -24.09
CA LYS A 438 -10.05 -54.62 -25.09
C LYS A 438 -9.14 -53.58 -24.43
N GLN A 439 -7.92 -53.46 -24.94
CA GLN A 439 -6.95 -52.44 -24.54
C GLN A 439 -7.55 -51.03 -24.79
N ARG A 440 -8.13 -50.41 -23.75
CA ARG A 440 -8.75 -49.08 -23.82
C ARG A 440 -7.76 -48.06 -24.36
N SER A 441 -8.24 -47.10 -25.14
CA SER A 441 -7.37 -46.07 -25.70
C SER A 441 -6.80 -45.18 -24.59
N LEU A 442 -5.65 -44.56 -24.85
CA LEU A 442 -5.02 -43.65 -23.89
C LEU A 442 -5.94 -42.44 -23.58
N THR A 443 -6.77 -42.04 -24.55
CA THR A 443 -7.80 -41.00 -24.44
C THR A 443 -8.97 -41.42 -23.55
N ASP A 444 -9.50 -42.64 -23.66
CA ASP A 444 -10.58 -43.13 -22.77
C ASP A 444 -10.09 -43.10 -21.32
N ARG A 445 -8.86 -43.60 -21.10
CA ARG A 445 -8.25 -43.64 -19.78
C ARG A 445 -7.90 -42.24 -19.24
N GLN A 446 -7.65 -41.24 -20.10
CA GLN A 446 -7.52 -39.84 -19.67
C GLN A 446 -8.87 -39.27 -19.25
N GLN A 447 -9.94 -39.53 -20.01
CA GLN A 447 -11.29 -39.08 -19.68
C GLN A 447 -11.78 -39.71 -18.36
N GLU A 448 -11.59 -41.02 -18.14
CA GLU A 448 -11.89 -41.68 -16.86
C GLU A 448 -11.16 -41.02 -15.67
N ASN A 449 -9.91 -40.60 -15.85
CA ASN A 449 -9.15 -39.87 -14.82
C ASN A 449 -9.66 -38.43 -14.61
N HIS A 450 -10.10 -37.75 -15.66
CA HIS A 450 -10.75 -36.43 -15.56
C HIS A 450 -12.09 -36.54 -14.81
N ASP A 451 -12.90 -37.55 -15.13
CA ASP A 451 -14.21 -37.79 -14.51
C ASP A 451 -14.07 -38.11 -13.02
N ALA A 452 -13.10 -38.95 -12.66
CA ALA A 452 -12.75 -39.24 -11.27
C ALA A 452 -12.27 -37.99 -10.50
N LEU A 453 -11.54 -37.08 -11.16
CA LEU A 453 -11.10 -35.83 -10.54
C LEU A 453 -12.26 -34.86 -10.29
N ILE A 454 -13.19 -34.73 -11.25
CA ILE A 454 -14.41 -33.92 -11.09
C ILE A 454 -15.29 -34.50 -9.97
N LYS A 455 -15.39 -35.84 -9.87
CA LYS A 455 -16.12 -36.51 -8.78
C LYS A 455 -15.52 -36.20 -7.40
N CYS A 456 -14.20 -36.36 -7.25
CA CYS A 456 -13.45 -35.99 -6.03
C CYS A 456 -13.67 -34.51 -5.64
N LEU A 457 -13.67 -33.59 -6.63
CA LEU A 457 -13.88 -32.15 -6.40
C LEU A 457 -15.25 -31.81 -5.80
N VAL A 458 -16.29 -32.62 -6.06
CA VAL A 458 -17.65 -32.43 -5.53
C VAL A 458 -17.88 -33.19 -4.23
N GLU A 459 -17.41 -34.45 -4.13
CA GLU A 459 -17.75 -35.35 -3.03
C GLU A 459 -16.82 -35.20 -1.81
N GLU A 460 -15.53 -34.87 -1.99
CA GLU A 460 -14.56 -34.82 -0.88
C GLU A 460 -14.44 -33.42 -0.24
N LYS A 461 -15.53 -32.97 0.43
CA LYS A 461 -15.54 -31.77 1.29
C LYS A 461 -14.71 -31.92 2.58
N GLN A 462 -13.42 -32.24 2.46
CA GLN A 462 -12.52 -32.51 3.60
C GLN A 462 -11.33 -31.54 3.64
N PHE A 463 -10.75 -31.38 4.84
CA PHE A 463 -9.60 -30.50 5.10
C PHE A 463 -8.42 -31.26 5.71
N ASP A 464 -7.21 -31.09 5.16
CA ASP A 464 -5.95 -31.54 5.77
C ASP A 464 -5.10 -30.33 6.17
N LYS A 465 -4.79 -30.19 7.46
CA LYS A 465 -3.94 -29.11 8.02
C LYS A 465 -4.40 -27.72 7.55
N ASN A 466 -5.70 -27.46 7.69
CA ASN A 466 -6.35 -26.18 7.34
C ASN A 466 -6.25 -25.85 5.84
N ARG A 467 -6.30 -26.88 4.98
CA ARG A 467 -6.37 -26.75 3.51
C ARG A 467 -7.40 -27.71 2.93
N PRO A 468 -8.28 -27.26 2.01
CA PRO A 468 -9.18 -28.15 1.27
C PRO A 468 -8.41 -29.26 0.55
N VAL A 469 -8.81 -30.51 0.79
CA VAL A 469 -8.21 -31.70 0.16
C VAL A 469 -8.45 -31.66 -1.35
N ALA A 470 -9.69 -31.40 -1.79
CA ALA A 470 -10.05 -31.26 -3.19
C ALA A 470 -9.15 -30.29 -3.95
N ALA A 471 -8.94 -29.07 -3.45
CA ALA A 471 -8.03 -28.08 -4.07
C ALA A 471 -6.58 -28.62 -4.20
N CYS A 472 -6.10 -29.34 -3.19
CA CYS A 472 -4.78 -29.94 -3.19
C CYS A 472 -4.67 -31.17 -4.11
N VAL A 473 -5.75 -31.92 -4.34
CA VAL A 473 -5.81 -33.04 -5.28
C VAL A 473 -5.87 -32.53 -6.72
N VAL A 474 -6.77 -31.58 -7.02
CA VAL A 474 -6.87 -30.92 -8.34
C VAL A 474 -5.55 -30.29 -8.75
N TYR A 475 -4.91 -29.50 -7.89
CA TYR A 475 -3.59 -28.91 -8.17
C TYR A 475 -2.52 -29.97 -8.48
N LYS A 476 -2.46 -31.07 -7.72
CA LYS A 476 -1.50 -32.16 -7.96
C LYS A 476 -1.76 -32.90 -9.26
N ALA A 477 -3.02 -33.17 -9.60
CA ALA A 477 -3.41 -33.83 -10.84
C ALA A 477 -3.03 -32.98 -12.06
N LEU A 478 -3.38 -31.70 -12.07
CA LEU A 478 -3.02 -30.75 -13.13
C LEU A 478 -1.49 -30.60 -13.29
N LEU A 479 -0.74 -30.65 -12.20
CA LEU A 479 0.73 -30.65 -12.23
C LEU A 479 1.31 -31.97 -12.78
N GLN A 480 0.76 -33.12 -12.36
CA GLN A 480 1.17 -34.45 -12.81
C GLN A 480 0.87 -34.68 -14.30
N TRP A 481 -0.24 -34.13 -14.80
CA TRP A 481 -0.63 -34.18 -16.22
C TRP A 481 -0.01 -33.06 -17.07
N ARG A 482 0.81 -32.17 -16.47
CA ARG A 482 1.39 -30.98 -17.11
C ARG A 482 0.36 -30.07 -17.78
N SER A 483 -0.88 -30.02 -17.28
CA SER A 483 -1.99 -29.26 -17.89
C SER A 483 -1.68 -27.75 -18.03
N PHE A 484 -0.76 -27.22 -17.21
CA PHE A 484 -0.30 -25.83 -17.29
C PHE A 484 0.66 -25.53 -18.47
N GLU A 485 1.33 -26.56 -19.00
CA GLU A 485 2.23 -26.50 -20.16
C GLU A 485 1.50 -26.84 -21.49
N ALA A 486 0.25 -27.27 -21.41
CA ALA A 486 -0.54 -27.75 -22.56
C ALA A 486 -1.16 -26.61 -23.37
N GLU A 487 -1.04 -26.69 -24.70
CA GLU A 487 -1.57 -25.66 -25.61
C GLU A 487 -3.08 -25.76 -25.83
N LYS A 488 -3.64 -26.96 -25.67
CA LYS A 488 -5.09 -27.25 -25.65
C LYS A 488 -5.39 -28.25 -24.53
N THR A 489 -6.36 -27.96 -23.68
CA THR A 489 -6.89 -28.92 -22.69
C THR A 489 -8.27 -28.49 -22.23
N ASN A 490 -9.19 -29.44 -22.05
CA ASN A 490 -10.57 -29.19 -21.60
C ASN A 490 -10.76 -29.33 -20.08
N ILE A 491 -9.75 -29.80 -19.35
CA ILE A 491 -9.88 -30.07 -17.90
C ILE A 491 -10.15 -28.80 -17.08
N PHE A 492 -9.60 -27.67 -17.51
CA PHE A 492 -9.84 -26.37 -16.89
C PHE A 492 -11.31 -25.95 -17.01
N ASP A 493 -11.89 -26.04 -18.21
CA ASP A 493 -13.28 -25.68 -18.47
C ASP A 493 -14.26 -26.59 -17.70
N ARG A 494 -13.94 -27.88 -17.63
CA ARG A 494 -14.71 -28.86 -16.83
C ARG A 494 -14.67 -28.53 -15.34
N ILE A 495 -13.50 -28.22 -14.78
CA ILE A 495 -13.36 -27.80 -13.38
C ILE A 495 -14.14 -26.50 -13.11
N ILE A 496 -14.04 -25.51 -14.00
CA ILE A 496 -14.77 -24.23 -13.88
C ILE A 496 -16.28 -24.44 -13.99
N HIS A 497 -16.75 -25.32 -14.88
CA HIS A 497 -18.18 -25.65 -15.01
C HIS A 497 -18.73 -26.34 -13.76
N THR A 498 -17.97 -27.26 -13.15
CA THR A 498 -18.35 -27.88 -11.88
C THR A 498 -18.40 -26.86 -10.74
N ILE A 499 -17.38 -26.01 -10.58
CA ILE A 499 -17.37 -24.93 -9.58
C ILE A 499 -18.58 -24.00 -9.78
N ARG A 500 -18.87 -23.62 -11.03
CA ARG A 500 -20.04 -22.81 -11.39
C ARG A 500 -21.33 -23.46 -10.92
N SER A 501 -21.57 -24.72 -11.30
CA SER A 501 -22.78 -25.46 -10.95
C SER A 501 -22.97 -25.59 -9.43
N CYS A 502 -21.90 -25.90 -8.68
CA CYS A 502 -21.96 -26.05 -7.23
C CYS A 502 -22.08 -24.73 -6.45
N VAL A 503 -21.77 -23.58 -7.07
CA VAL A 503 -21.96 -22.23 -6.52
C VAL A 503 -23.34 -21.65 -6.89
N GLU A 504 -23.86 -21.97 -8.07
CA GLU A 504 -25.15 -21.44 -8.57
C GLU A 504 -26.37 -22.29 -8.16
N SER A 505 -26.16 -23.46 -7.54
CA SER A 505 -27.22 -24.34 -7.05
C SER A 505 -27.53 -24.22 -5.55
N GLN A 506 -26.76 -23.45 -4.77
CA GLN A 506 -26.87 -23.40 -3.31
C GLN A 506 -26.58 -21.99 -2.75
N ASP A 507 -27.63 -21.34 -2.23
CA ASP A 507 -27.57 -20.06 -1.48
C ASP A 507 -26.93 -20.19 -0.08
N ASP A 508 -26.52 -21.40 0.32
CA ASP A 508 -26.00 -21.70 1.67
C ASP A 508 -24.59 -21.12 1.89
N ILE A 509 -24.45 -20.36 2.97
CA ILE A 509 -23.20 -19.72 3.40
C ILE A 509 -22.13 -20.78 3.70
N ASP A 510 -22.50 -21.98 4.19
CA ASP A 510 -21.52 -23.07 4.42
C ASP A 510 -20.90 -23.58 3.12
N ASN A 511 -21.73 -23.95 2.15
CA ASN A 511 -21.25 -24.38 0.84
C ASN A 511 -20.44 -23.28 0.15
N LEU A 512 -20.88 -22.02 0.21
CA LEU A 512 -20.12 -20.89 -0.31
C LEU A 512 -18.78 -20.69 0.42
N ALA A 513 -18.71 -20.87 1.75
CA ALA A 513 -17.46 -20.80 2.51
C ALA A 513 -16.49 -21.93 2.13
N TYR A 514 -16.98 -23.16 1.96
CA TYR A 514 -16.20 -24.28 1.42
C TYR A 514 -15.61 -23.95 0.04
N TRP A 515 -16.43 -23.42 -0.88
CA TRP A 515 -15.98 -23.07 -2.23
C TRP A 515 -15.04 -21.87 -2.24
N LEU A 516 -15.21 -20.87 -1.37
CA LEU A 516 -14.26 -19.76 -1.21
C LEU A 516 -12.90 -20.25 -0.73
N SER A 517 -12.89 -21.15 0.27
CA SER A 517 -11.68 -21.79 0.78
C SER A 517 -10.97 -22.63 -0.31
N THR A 518 -11.74 -23.42 -1.06
CA THR A 518 -11.27 -24.32 -2.13
C THR A 518 -10.72 -23.55 -3.34
N THR A 519 -11.47 -22.57 -3.86
CA THR A 519 -11.06 -21.76 -5.02
C THR A 519 -9.88 -20.86 -4.70
N SER A 520 -9.86 -20.19 -3.54
CA SER A 520 -8.74 -19.35 -3.13
C SER A 520 -7.46 -20.15 -2.84
N THR A 521 -7.57 -21.36 -2.26
CA THR A 521 -6.43 -22.28 -2.10
C THR A 521 -5.88 -22.75 -3.45
N LEU A 522 -6.76 -23.13 -4.39
CA LEU A 522 -6.34 -23.55 -5.74
C LEU A 522 -5.69 -22.40 -6.51
N LEU A 523 -6.26 -21.19 -6.43
CA LEU A 523 -5.71 -19.97 -7.03
C LEU A 523 -4.33 -19.61 -6.44
N TYR A 524 -4.16 -19.69 -5.11
CA TYR A 524 -2.87 -19.46 -4.46
C TYR A 524 -1.80 -20.48 -4.89
N LEU A 525 -2.15 -21.76 -4.93
CA LEU A 525 -1.25 -22.82 -5.39
C LEU A 525 -0.82 -22.61 -6.85
N LEU A 526 -1.76 -22.23 -7.72
CA LEU A 526 -1.50 -21.89 -9.12
C LEU A 526 -0.62 -20.62 -9.25
N GLN A 527 -0.91 -19.56 -8.50
CA GLN A 527 -0.08 -18.35 -8.47
C GLN A 527 1.37 -18.65 -7.99
N SER A 528 1.56 -19.66 -7.13
CA SER A 528 2.88 -20.06 -6.67
C SER A 528 3.71 -20.85 -7.71
N THR A 529 3.08 -21.50 -8.69
CA THR A 529 3.78 -22.29 -9.72
C THR A 529 4.06 -21.56 -11.01
N LEU A 530 3.20 -20.64 -11.45
CA LEU A 530 3.37 -19.99 -12.76
C LEU A 530 4.47 -18.92 -12.72
N LYS A 531 5.22 -18.75 -13.81
CA LYS A 531 6.05 -17.56 -14.03
C LYS A 531 5.15 -16.32 -14.06
N ALA A 532 5.41 -15.37 -13.17
CA ALA A 532 4.79 -14.05 -13.23
C ALA A 532 5.58 -13.17 -14.21
N ASN A 533 5.02 -12.91 -15.39
CA ASN A 533 5.62 -12.00 -16.39
C ASN A 533 5.47 -10.50 -16.01
N ASN A 534 5.11 -10.20 -14.77
CA ASN A 534 4.94 -8.84 -14.24
C ASN A 534 6.15 -8.43 -13.39
N THR A 535 7.31 -8.27 -14.03
CA THR A 535 8.47 -7.53 -13.47
C THR A 535 9.09 -6.58 -14.51
N GLN A 536 8.24 -5.83 -15.20
CA GLN A 536 8.61 -4.46 -15.58
C GLN A 536 8.35 -3.55 -14.37
N ASN A 537 9.06 -2.43 -14.29
CA ASN A 537 9.01 -1.46 -13.18
C ASN A 537 9.51 -1.94 -11.81
N ALA A 538 10.72 -2.51 -11.77
CA ALA A 538 11.60 -2.46 -10.61
C ALA A 538 13.05 -2.14 -11.04
N SER A 539 13.45 -0.88 -10.81
CA SER A 539 14.78 -0.28 -10.99
C SER A 539 15.93 -1.14 -11.58
N ALA A 540 16.44 -0.73 -12.74
CA ALA A 540 17.62 -1.33 -13.35
C ALA A 540 18.91 -1.10 -12.52
N GLN A 541 19.23 -2.03 -11.61
CA GLN A 541 20.58 -2.13 -11.07
C GLN A 541 21.55 -2.56 -12.18
N ARG A 542 22.36 -1.61 -12.63
CA ARG A 542 23.38 -1.79 -13.67
C ARG A 542 24.43 -2.83 -13.25
N ASN A 543 24.30 -4.07 -13.72
CA ASN A 543 25.44 -4.98 -13.83
C ASN A 543 26.40 -4.41 -14.91
N ARG A 544 27.40 -3.66 -14.45
CA ARG A 544 28.34 -2.90 -15.30
C ARG A 544 29.43 -3.82 -15.86
N ASN A 545 29.06 -4.71 -16.77
CA ASN A 545 30.02 -5.44 -17.60
C ASN A 545 30.61 -4.48 -18.64
N SER A 546 31.74 -3.86 -18.32
CA SER A 546 32.55 -3.12 -19.30
C SER A 546 33.45 -4.09 -20.09
N PRO A 547 33.74 -3.79 -21.37
CA PRO A 547 34.50 -4.69 -22.25
C PRO A 547 36.01 -4.72 -21.91
N ALA A 548 36.72 -5.65 -22.57
CA ALA A 548 38.11 -5.98 -22.26
C ALA A 548 39.10 -4.83 -22.48
N THR A 549 40.10 -4.76 -21.59
CA THR A 549 41.38 -4.06 -21.81
C THR A 549 42.54 -5.03 -21.56
N LEU A 550 43.71 -4.76 -22.15
CA LEU A 550 44.62 -5.82 -22.62
C LEU A 550 45.63 -6.41 -21.62
N PHE A 551 45.68 -5.94 -20.37
CA PHE A 551 46.66 -6.41 -19.37
C PHE A 551 45.98 -6.99 -18.12
N GLY A 552 45.94 -8.33 -18.05
CA GLY A 552 45.37 -9.08 -16.92
C GLY A 552 45.72 -10.57 -16.87
N ARG A 553 46.66 -11.05 -17.69
CA ARG A 553 47.17 -12.42 -17.63
C ARG A 553 48.33 -12.52 -16.64
N MET A 554 48.08 -13.00 -15.40
CA MET A 554 48.98 -13.92 -14.66
C MET A 554 48.42 -14.25 -13.26
N ALA A 555 47.55 -15.25 -13.21
CA ALA A 555 47.24 -16.04 -12.00
C ALA A 555 46.59 -17.36 -12.43
N GLN A 556 47.39 -18.40 -12.69
CA GLN A 556 46.89 -19.75 -12.95
C GLN A 556 46.71 -20.54 -11.64
N GLY A 557 45.82 -21.54 -11.66
CA GLY A 557 45.57 -22.44 -10.53
C GLY A 557 44.22 -22.13 -9.84
N PHE A 558 43.28 -23.08 -9.70
CA PHE A 558 43.25 -24.46 -10.18
C PHE A 558 41.84 -24.84 -10.67
N ARG A 559 41.78 -25.70 -11.69
CA ARG A 559 40.64 -26.62 -11.95
C ARG A 559 41.07 -28.03 -11.56
N PRO A 560 40.15 -28.83 -11.02
CA PRO A 560 39.52 -29.90 -11.83
C PRO A 560 38.03 -29.57 -12.12
N SER A 561 37.27 -30.03 -13.14
CA SER A 561 37.28 -31.20 -14.05
C SER A 561 37.21 -32.59 -13.37
N SER A 562 36.39 -33.55 -13.82
CA SER A 562 35.77 -33.71 -15.14
C SER A 562 34.35 -34.32 -15.11
N MET A 563 33.83 -34.55 -16.30
CA MET A 563 32.55 -35.18 -16.66
C MET A 563 32.45 -36.66 -16.22
N GLY A 564 31.25 -37.24 -16.29
CA GLY A 564 31.14 -38.69 -16.55
C GLY A 564 29.80 -39.35 -16.24
N ILE A 565 29.26 -40.03 -17.26
CA ILE A 565 28.31 -41.16 -17.19
C ILE A 565 26.87 -40.84 -16.77
N GLY A 566 25.96 -41.01 -17.73
CA GLY A 566 24.55 -41.31 -17.47
C GLY A 566 24.28 -42.80 -17.65
N LEU A 567 23.36 -43.35 -16.87
CA LEU A 567 22.81 -44.71 -17.04
C LEU A 567 21.32 -44.69 -16.66
N SER A 568 20.56 -45.60 -17.26
CA SER A 568 19.09 -45.55 -17.30
C SER A 568 18.42 -46.49 -16.29
N SER A 569 17.10 -46.30 -16.11
CA SER A 569 16.16 -47.19 -15.44
C SER A 569 16.24 -47.29 -13.90
N GLY A 570 15.19 -47.84 -13.29
CA GLY A 570 15.18 -48.24 -11.87
C GLY A 570 14.39 -47.33 -10.93
N TYR A 571 13.07 -47.54 -10.90
CA TYR A 571 12.14 -47.21 -9.82
C TYR A 571 12.78 -47.10 -8.41
N SER A 572 12.75 -45.90 -7.80
CA SER A 572 12.88 -45.75 -6.34
C SER A 572 12.24 -44.43 -5.87
N GLY A 573 11.23 -44.53 -5.00
CA GLY A 573 10.58 -43.36 -4.42
C GLY A 573 11.26 -42.91 -3.13
N MET A 574 11.88 -41.72 -3.13
CA MET A 574 12.30 -41.08 -1.88
C MET A 574 12.09 -39.56 -1.90
N VAL A 575 11.70 -39.03 -0.73
CA VAL A 575 11.26 -37.64 -0.55
C VAL A 575 12.43 -36.67 -0.70
N GLY A 576 12.46 -35.95 -1.82
CA GLY A 576 13.33 -34.79 -2.02
C GLY A 576 12.89 -33.59 -1.18
N LYS A 577 13.84 -32.73 -0.82
CA LYS A 577 13.58 -31.42 -0.20
C LYS A 577 12.81 -30.52 -1.19
N PRO A 578 11.95 -29.59 -0.73
CA PRO A 578 11.46 -28.51 -1.57
C PRO A 578 12.61 -27.52 -1.86
N LYS A 579 13.46 -27.86 -2.83
CA LYS A 579 14.18 -26.85 -3.63
C LYS A 579 13.15 -26.05 -4.41
N GLU A 580 13.53 -24.88 -4.92
CA GLU A 580 12.62 -24.02 -5.68
C GLU A 580 11.87 -24.83 -6.75
N GLN A 581 10.54 -24.76 -6.73
CA GLN A 581 9.75 -25.27 -7.86
C GLN A 581 10.16 -24.45 -9.09
N LEU A 582 10.66 -25.14 -10.10
CA LEU A 582 10.91 -24.55 -11.42
C LEU A 582 9.59 -23.93 -11.89
N LYS A 583 9.55 -22.59 -11.93
CA LYS A 583 8.31 -21.87 -12.26
C LYS A 583 7.88 -22.25 -13.67
N VAL A 584 6.68 -22.81 -13.76
CA VAL A 584 6.12 -23.36 -15.00
C VAL A 584 5.78 -22.20 -15.94
N GLU A 585 6.09 -22.39 -17.22
CA GLU A 585 5.71 -21.45 -18.27
C GLU A 585 4.28 -21.75 -18.70
N ALA A 586 3.37 -20.85 -18.31
CA ALA A 586 1.93 -21.05 -18.51
C ALA A 586 1.54 -20.84 -19.97
N LYS A 587 0.92 -21.84 -20.60
CA LYS A 587 0.20 -21.63 -21.86
C LYS A 587 -1.13 -20.92 -21.63
N TYR A 588 -1.70 -20.35 -22.68
CA TYR A 588 -2.92 -19.53 -22.64
C TYR A 588 -4.11 -20.16 -21.86
N PRO A 589 -4.45 -21.46 -21.99
CA PRO A 589 -5.53 -22.06 -21.20
C PRO A 589 -5.33 -21.99 -19.68
N ALA A 590 -4.08 -22.05 -19.21
CA ALA A 590 -3.76 -21.93 -17.79
C ALA A 590 -3.86 -20.49 -17.27
N LEU A 591 -3.68 -19.49 -18.14
CA LEU A 591 -3.87 -18.08 -17.83
C LEU A 591 -5.36 -17.72 -17.78
N LEU A 592 -6.18 -18.24 -18.71
CA LEU A 592 -7.64 -18.16 -18.63
C LEU A 592 -8.18 -18.83 -17.36
N PHE A 593 -7.73 -20.05 -17.06
CA PHE A 593 -8.13 -20.76 -15.84
C PHE A 593 -7.83 -19.96 -14.56
N LYS A 594 -6.67 -19.27 -14.51
CA LYS A 594 -6.32 -18.33 -13.42
C LYS A 594 -7.30 -17.15 -13.35
N GLN A 595 -7.64 -16.53 -14.48
CA GLN A 595 -8.58 -15.40 -14.53
C GLN A 595 -9.97 -15.84 -14.07
N HIS A 596 -10.49 -16.97 -14.58
CA HIS A 596 -11.78 -17.52 -14.15
C HIS A 596 -11.79 -17.87 -12.66
N LEU A 597 -10.76 -18.54 -12.13
CA LEU A 597 -10.67 -18.80 -10.68
C LEU A 597 -10.65 -17.51 -9.84
N THR A 598 -10.04 -16.43 -10.34
CA THR A 598 -10.03 -15.12 -9.66
C THR A 598 -11.45 -14.53 -9.62
N ALA A 599 -12.14 -14.50 -10.77
CA ALA A 599 -13.52 -14.04 -10.86
C ALA A 599 -14.51 -14.89 -10.03
N TYR A 600 -14.27 -16.21 -9.88
CA TYR A 600 -15.07 -17.06 -9.00
C TYR A 600 -14.81 -16.77 -7.51
N VAL A 601 -13.55 -16.53 -7.09
CA VAL A 601 -13.25 -16.09 -5.72
C VAL A 601 -13.98 -14.77 -5.40
N GLU A 602 -13.98 -13.82 -6.34
CA GLU A 602 -14.68 -12.53 -6.21
C GLU A 602 -16.22 -12.70 -6.18
N LYS A 603 -16.79 -13.54 -7.07
CA LYS A 603 -18.22 -13.87 -7.07
C LYS A 603 -18.67 -14.51 -5.76
N ILE A 604 -17.96 -15.53 -5.26
CA ILE A 604 -18.30 -16.23 -4.02
C ILE A 604 -18.16 -15.29 -2.81
N TYR A 605 -17.08 -14.49 -2.77
CA TYR A 605 -16.89 -13.45 -1.74
C TYR A 605 -18.07 -12.46 -1.71
N GLY A 606 -18.52 -11.99 -2.88
CA GLY A 606 -19.68 -11.11 -3.02
C GLY A 606 -20.98 -11.75 -2.52
N LEU A 607 -21.25 -13.00 -2.91
CA LEU A 607 -22.43 -13.75 -2.47
C LEU A 607 -22.49 -13.92 -0.95
N ILE A 608 -21.38 -14.32 -0.30
CA ILE A 608 -21.33 -14.43 1.16
C ILE A 608 -21.57 -13.07 1.83
N ARG A 609 -20.85 -12.04 1.39
CA ARG A 609 -20.96 -10.66 1.91
C ARG A 609 -22.40 -10.15 1.84
N ASP A 610 -23.05 -10.31 0.69
CA ASP A 610 -24.37 -9.73 0.46
C ASP A 610 -25.50 -10.61 1.02
N SER A 611 -25.28 -11.91 1.19
CA SER A 611 -26.13 -12.78 2.01
C SER A 611 -26.14 -12.33 3.48
N VAL A 612 -24.96 -12.08 4.07
CA VAL A 612 -24.85 -11.58 5.46
C VAL A 612 -25.52 -10.21 5.62
N LYS A 613 -25.37 -9.29 4.66
CA LYS A 613 -26.12 -8.01 4.64
C LYS A 613 -27.64 -8.25 4.55
N LYS A 614 -28.09 -9.16 3.69
CA LYS A 614 -29.51 -9.53 3.50
C LYS A 614 -30.13 -10.12 4.77
N GLU A 615 -29.39 -10.93 5.53
CA GLU A 615 -29.85 -11.47 6.82
C GLU A 615 -29.88 -10.41 7.94
N ILE A 616 -28.95 -9.46 7.96
CA ILE A 616 -28.84 -8.43 9.00
C ILE A 616 -29.82 -7.26 8.75
N SER A 617 -30.09 -6.91 7.49
CA SER A 617 -30.91 -5.75 7.09
C SER A 617 -32.29 -5.65 7.78
N PRO A 618 -33.10 -6.73 7.92
CA PRO A 618 -34.38 -6.67 8.62
C PRO A 618 -34.26 -6.19 10.07
N PHE A 619 -33.20 -6.58 10.77
CA PHE A 619 -32.99 -6.22 12.18
C PHE A 619 -32.56 -4.76 12.35
N LEU A 620 -31.77 -4.20 11.41
CA LEU A 620 -31.25 -2.84 11.50
C LEU A 620 -32.36 -1.78 11.60
N ASN A 621 -33.49 -1.99 10.92
CA ASN A 621 -34.66 -1.11 11.01
C ASN A 621 -35.26 -1.01 12.43
N PHE A 622 -35.10 -2.06 13.25
CA PHE A 622 -35.53 -2.10 14.65
C PHE A 622 -34.40 -1.79 15.65
N CYS A 623 -33.17 -1.59 15.14
CA CYS A 623 -32.01 -1.21 15.95
C CYS A 623 -31.89 0.32 16.13
N ILE A 624 -32.60 1.12 15.34
CA ILE A 624 -32.52 2.60 15.37
C ILE A 624 -33.56 3.27 16.29
N GLN A 625 -34.66 2.59 16.64
CA GLN A 625 -35.70 3.13 17.54
C GLN A 625 -35.80 2.29 18.81
N ALA A 626 -35.73 2.94 19.97
CA ALA A 626 -35.90 2.30 21.26
C ALA A 626 -37.32 1.69 21.38
N PRO A 627 -37.46 0.39 21.73
CA PRO A 627 -38.77 -0.24 21.89
C PRO A 627 -39.64 0.50 22.93
N ARG A 628 -40.67 1.20 22.45
CA ARG A 628 -41.56 2.00 23.29
C ARG A 628 -42.28 1.09 24.28
N ALA A 629 -42.01 1.28 25.57
CA ALA A 629 -42.62 0.49 26.63
C ALA A 629 -44.16 0.60 26.57
N MET A 630 -44.82 -0.52 26.21
CA MET A 630 -46.27 -0.63 26.31
C MET A 630 -46.69 -0.30 27.75
N ARG A 631 -47.73 0.52 27.92
CA ARG A 631 -48.26 0.91 29.24
C ARG A 631 -48.95 -0.29 29.92
N ALA A 632 -48.15 -1.21 30.44
CA ALA A 632 -48.59 -2.24 31.37
C ALA A 632 -49.25 -1.55 32.58
N ARG A 633 -50.56 -1.79 32.75
CA ARG A 633 -51.36 -1.15 33.80
C ARG A 633 -50.83 -1.62 35.15
N SER A 634 -50.35 -0.69 35.98
CA SER A 634 -49.56 -1.02 37.18
C SER A 634 -50.40 -1.77 38.22
N ILE A 635 -50.23 -3.09 38.31
CA ILE A 635 -50.76 -3.89 39.40
C ILE A 635 -49.85 -3.70 40.62
N ARG A 636 -50.44 -3.25 41.72
CA ARG A 636 -49.78 -2.79 42.94
C ARG A 636 -49.15 -3.95 43.72
N GLY A 637 -47.85 -4.23 43.53
CA GLY A 637 -47.17 -5.35 44.22
C GLY A 637 -45.65 -5.23 44.40
N SER A 638 -45.21 -5.28 45.67
CA SER A 638 -43.88 -5.62 46.20
C SER A 638 -42.61 -4.95 45.61
N SER A 639 -42.00 -4.04 46.38
CA SER A 639 -40.81 -3.25 46.03
C SER A 639 -39.46 -3.98 46.16
N LYS A 640 -39.36 -5.29 45.86
CA LYS A 640 -38.11 -6.08 46.00
C LYS A 640 -37.51 -6.64 44.71
N ASN A 641 -38.12 -6.40 43.54
CA ASN A 641 -37.64 -6.92 42.25
C ASN A 641 -37.46 -5.81 41.18
N ILE A 642 -37.11 -4.59 41.60
CA ILE A 642 -36.98 -3.44 40.68
C ILE A 642 -35.78 -3.60 39.74
N HIS A 643 -34.60 -3.94 40.28
CA HIS A 643 -33.37 -4.03 39.48
C HIS A 643 -33.44 -5.16 38.44
N SER A 644 -33.96 -6.33 38.82
CA SER A 644 -34.21 -7.47 37.91
C SER A 644 -35.24 -7.14 36.82
N ASN A 645 -36.33 -6.42 37.13
CA ASN A 645 -37.28 -5.98 36.11
C ASN A 645 -36.73 -4.88 35.18
N ILE A 646 -35.82 -4.03 35.65
CA ILE A 646 -35.12 -3.05 34.80
C ILE A 646 -34.16 -3.79 33.86
N VAL A 647 -33.30 -4.67 34.38
CA VAL A 647 -32.37 -5.47 33.56
C VAL A 647 -33.12 -6.34 32.55
N ALA A 648 -34.21 -7.01 32.95
CA ALA A 648 -35.02 -7.82 32.03
C ALA A 648 -35.69 -6.98 30.93
N ARG A 649 -36.14 -5.75 31.22
CA ARG A 649 -36.66 -4.82 30.19
C ARG A 649 -35.55 -4.36 29.23
N GLN A 650 -34.36 -4.10 29.76
CA GLN A 650 -33.21 -3.63 28.99
C GLN A 650 -32.61 -4.74 28.11
N GLN A 651 -32.64 -6.00 28.57
CA GLN A 651 -32.36 -7.19 27.78
C GLN A 651 -33.43 -7.43 26.70
N ALA A 652 -34.71 -7.27 27.04
CA ALA A 652 -35.80 -7.41 26.07
C ALA A 652 -35.74 -6.36 24.95
N SER A 653 -35.25 -5.14 25.21
CA SER A 653 -35.04 -4.15 24.15
C SER A 653 -33.89 -4.51 23.20
N ASN A 654 -32.82 -5.14 23.67
CA ASN A 654 -31.64 -5.44 22.84
C ASN A 654 -31.80 -6.69 21.94
N ILE A 655 -32.97 -7.33 21.89
CA ILE A 655 -33.19 -8.59 21.15
C ILE A 655 -32.85 -8.50 19.66
N HIS A 656 -32.99 -7.33 19.04
CA HIS A 656 -32.61 -7.10 17.64
C HIS A 656 -31.09 -6.99 17.46
N TRP A 657 -30.38 -6.30 18.35
CA TRP A 657 -28.92 -6.21 18.35
C TRP A 657 -28.28 -7.58 18.63
N GLN A 658 -28.80 -8.31 19.61
CA GLN A 658 -28.42 -9.70 19.90
C GLN A 658 -28.67 -10.63 18.70
N SER A 659 -29.73 -10.41 17.92
CA SER A 659 -29.99 -11.16 16.68
C SER A 659 -28.94 -10.89 15.60
N ILE A 660 -28.47 -9.63 15.46
CA ILE A 660 -27.35 -9.27 14.58
C ILE A 660 -26.04 -9.92 15.06
N VAL A 661 -25.72 -9.82 16.35
CA VAL A 661 -24.52 -10.45 16.95
C VAL A 661 -24.53 -11.96 16.75
N ASN A 662 -25.66 -12.63 16.97
CA ASN A 662 -25.80 -14.07 16.72
C ASN A 662 -25.59 -14.43 15.24
N LYS A 663 -26.08 -13.63 14.28
CA LYS A 663 -25.82 -13.84 12.85
C LYS A 663 -24.35 -13.63 12.46
N LEU A 664 -23.68 -12.65 13.06
CA LEU A 664 -22.23 -12.44 12.89
C LEU A 664 -21.43 -13.61 13.48
N ASP A 665 -21.78 -14.11 14.66
CA ASP A 665 -21.17 -15.30 15.30
C ASP A 665 -21.36 -16.57 14.45
N ILE A 666 -22.57 -16.85 13.96
CA ILE A 666 -22.86 -18.01 13.10
C ILE A 666 -22.01 -17.94 11.82
N THR A 667 -21.97 -16.78 11.17
CA THR A 667 -21.14 -16.55 9.97
C THR A 667 -19.66 -16.79 10.28
N LEU A 668 -19.16 -16.28 11.41
CA LEU A 668 -17.77 -16.46 11.84
C LEU A 668 -17.44 -17.94 12.12
N SER A 669 -18.35 -18.68 12.74
CA SER A 669 -18.20 -20.12 12.99
C SER A 669 -18.04 -20.87 11.67
N ILE A 670 -19.02 -20.72 10.75
CA ILE A 670 -19.01 -21.34 9.41
C ILE A 670 -17.73 -21.03 8.64
N MET A 671 -17.28 -19.76 8.64
CA MET A 671 -16.04 -19.37 7.96
C MET A 671 -14.78 -19.96 8.62
N SER A 672 -14.79 -20.18 9.95
CA SER A 672 -13.68 -20.79 10.68
C SER A 672 -13.61 -22.31 10.47
N GLU A 673 -14.76 -22.98 10.45
CA GLU A 673 -14.91 -24.43 10.22
C GLU A 673 -14.49 -24.80 8.79
N ASN A 674 -14.89 -23.99 7.81
CA ASN A 674 -14.42 -24.09 6.42
C ASN A 674 -12.99 -23.56 6.19
N ASN A 675 -12.25 -23.23 7.26
CA ASN A 675 -10.86 -22.80 7.21
C ASN A 675 -10.60 -21.64 6.21
N VAL A 676 -11.58 -20.73 6.04
CA VAL A 676 -11.47 -19.65 5.05
C VAL A 676 -10.29 -18.73 5.43
N PRO A 677 -9.42 -18.32 4.48
CA PRO A 677 -8.29 -17.46 4.78
C PRO A 677 -8.72 -16.17 5.50
N PRO A 678 -8.20 -15.83 6.70
CA PRO A 678 -8.73 -14.75 7.55
C PRO A 678 -8.77 -13.36 6.89
N VAL A 679 -7.97 -13.15 5.84
CA VAL A 679 -7.99 -11.92 5.02
C VAL A 679 -9.37 -11.68 4.39
N PHE A 680 -10.07 -12.73 3.93
CA PHE A 680 -11.42 -12.62 3.40
C PHE A 680 -12.44 -12.37 4.51
N THR A 681 -12.39 -13.15 5.59
CA THR A 681 -13.27 -13.02 6.77
C THR A 681 -13.26 -11.59 7.31
N ARG A 682 -12.07 -11.03 7.53
CA ARG A 682 -11.87 -9.65 7.99
C ARG A 682 -12.40 -8.60 7.00
N LYS A 683 -12.33 -8.85 5.70
CA LYS A 683 -12.86 -7.93 4.68
C LYS A 683 -14.38 -8.02 4.51
N ILE A 684 -14.97 -9.21 4.66
CA ILE A 684 -16.42 -9.38 4.75
C ILE A 684 -16.96 -8.61 5.97
N PHE A 685 -16.40 -8.82 7.16
CA PHE A 685 -16.89 -8.12 8.35
C PHE A 685 -16.66 -6.60 8.31
N SER A 686 -15.55 -6.12 7.74
CA SER A 686 -15.34 -4.68 7.46
C SER A 686 -16.43 -4.12 6.54
N GLN A 687 -16.78 -4.79 5.44
CA GLN A 687 -17.86 -4.35 4.55
C GLN A 687 -19.28 -4.51 5.13
N VAL A 688 -19.49 -5.45 6.05
CA VAL A 688 -20.75 -5.58 6.80
C VAL A 688 -20.87 -4.49 7.87
N PHE A 689 -19.80 -4.17 8.60
CA PHE A 689 -19.80 -3.09 9.59
C PHE A 689 -19.95 -1.71 8.93
N SER A 690 -19.36 -1.51 7.75
CA SER A 690 -19.60 -0.31 6.93
C SER A 690 -21.06 -0.24 6.45
N PHE A 691 -21.66 -1.34 6.02
CA PHE A 691 -23.11 -1.39 5.70
C PHE A 691 -23.99 -1.04 6.92
N ILE A 692 -23.68 -1.57 8.11
CA ILE A 692 -24.37 -1.24 9.37
C ILE A 692 -24.23 0.26 9.69
N ASN A 693 -23.01 0.81 9.57
CA ASN A 693 -22.73 2.24 9.74
C ASN A 693 -23.63 3.09 8.84
N VAL A 694 -23.66 2.77 7.54
CA VAL A 694 -24.44 3.49 6.52
C VAL A 694 -25.93 3.43 6.80
N GLN A 695 -26.50 2.23 7.00
CA GLN A 695 -27.95 2.07 7.21
C GLN A 695 -28.45 2.83 8.45
N LEU A 696 -27.74 2.74 9.58
CA LEU A 696 -28.13 3.41 10.81
C LEU A 696 -27.90 4.92 10.75
N PHE A 697 -26.78 5.39 10.18
CA PHE A 697 -26.49 6.82 10.08
C PHE A 697 -27.43 7.54 9.10
N ASN A 698 -27.72 6.93 7.95
CA ASN A 698 -28.71 7.45 7.01
C ASN A 698 -30.12 7.47 7.65
N SER A 699 -30.44 6.48 8.50
CA SER A 699 -31.68 6.47 9.29
C SER A 699 -31.76 7.58 10.35
N LEU A 700 -30.64 8.16 10.78
CA LEU A 700 -30.63 9.39 11.59
C LEU A 700 -30.80 10.64 10.70
N LEU A 701 -30.04 10.77 9.61
CA LEU A 701 -30.07 11.95 8.71
C LEU A 701 -31.43 12.21 8.04
N LEU A 702 -32.18 11.14 7.75
CA LEU A 702 -33.42 11.21 6.97
C LEU A 702 -34.69 11.26 7.84
N ARG A 703 -34.63 10.87 9.12
CA ARG A 703 -35.81 10.61 9.95
C ARG A 703 -35.73 11.33 11.31
N ARG A 704 -36.56 12.36 11.49
CA ARG A 704 -36.60 13.19 12.71
C ARG A 704 -36.96 12.37 13.95
N GLU A 705 -37.86 11.40 13.81
CA GLU A 705 -38.31 10.53 14.91
C GLU A 705 -37.23 9.56 15.43
N CYS A 706 -36.13 9.38 14.68
CA CYS A 706 -34.96 8.62 15.13
C CYS A 706 -34.02 9.47 16.01
N CYS A 707 -34.00 10.79 15.85
CA CYS A 707 -33.10 11.69 16.58
C CYS A 707 -33.62 12.07 17.98
N SER A 708 -33.80 11.09 18.87
CA SER A 708 -34.10 11.34 20.31
C SER A 708 -32.94 10.95 21.22
N PHE A 709 -32.98 11.40 22.48
CA PHE A 709 -32.01 10.99 23.50
C PHE A 709 -32.12 9.49 23.80
N SER A 710 -33.33 8.95 23.96
CA SER A 710 -33.56 7.52 24.23
C SER A 710 -33.13 6.60 23.08
N ASN A 711 -33.38 6.99 21.83
CA ASN A 711 -32.88 6.26 20.66
C ASN A 711 -31.36 6.31 20.61
N GLY A 712 -30.76 7.46 20.96
CA GLY A 712 -29.31 7.59 21.15
C GLY A 712 -28.76 6.60 22.17
N GLU A 713 -29.34 6.51 23.37
CA GLU A 713 -28.91 5.53 24.39
C GLU A 713 -29.06 4.08 23.90
N TYR A 714 -30.17 3.75 23.23
CA TYR A 714 -30.44 2.40 22.72
C TYR A 714 -29.44 1.99 21.63
N VAL A 715 -29.19 2.85 20.63
CA VAL A 715 -28.18 2.59 19.59
C VAL A 715 -26.79 2.54 20.21
N LYS A 716 -26.49 3.37 21.22
CA LYS A 716 -25.20 3.35 21.94
C LYS A 716 -24.97 2.02 22.66
N ALA A 717 -26.00 1.46 23.29
CA ALA A 717 -25.92 0.14 23.93
C ALA A 717 -25.71 -0.97 22.89
N GLY A 718 -26.45 -0.96 21.78
CA GLY A 718 -26.27 -1.94 20.71
C GLY A 718 -24.90 -1.88 20.01
N LEU A 719 -24.35 -0.68 19.81
CA LEU A 719 -22.98 -0.49 19.33
C LEU A 719 -21.93 -1.05 20.32
N GLN A 720 -22.19 -1.05 21.63
CA GLN A 720 -21.32 -1.69 22.62
C GLN A 720 -21.37 -3.22 22.56
N GLU A 721 -22.48 -3.82 22.10
CA GLU A 721 -22.55 -5.26 21.83
C GLU A 721 -21.70 -5.63 20.59
N LEU A 722 -21.67 -4.77 19.56
CA LEU A 722 -20.78 -4.94 18.41
C LEU A 722 -19.29 -4.74 18.75
N ASP A 723 -18.95 -3.82 19.66
CA ASP A 723 -17.57 -3.64 20.18
C ASP A 723 -17.10 -4.91 20.91
N GLN A 724 -17.94 -5.43 21.82
CA GLN A 724 -17.70 -6.69 22.53
C GLN A 724 -17.56 -7.88 21.57
N TRP A 725 -18.37 -7.93 20.50
CA TRP A 725 -18.23 -8.93 19.45
C TRP A 725 -16.89 -8.83 18.71
N CYS A 726 -16.44 -7.62 18.33
CA CYS A 726 -15.11 -7.43 17.72
C CYS A 726 -13.97 -7.90 18.63
N ILE A 727 -14.06 -7.65 19.94
CA ILE A 727 -13.08 -8.13 20.93
C ILE A 727 -13.10 -9.67 21.02
N LYS A 728 -14.29 -10.28 21.10
CA LYS A 728 -14.50 -11.74 21.15
C LYS A 728 -13.98 -12.45 19.89
N ALA A 729 -14.25 -11.88 18.72
CA ALA A 729 -13.86 -12.44 17.42
C ALA A 729 -12.34 -12.34 17.13
N SER A 730 -11.59 -11.58 17.93
CA SER A 730 -10.15 -11.30 17.82
C SER A 730 -9.72 -10.52 16.57
N ASP A 731 -8.57 -9.83 16.67
CA ASP A 731 -7.97 -9.03 15.59
C ASP A 731 -7.70 -9.84 14.29
N GLN A 732 -7.53 -11.16 14.42
CA GLN A 732 -7.35 -12.05 13.26
C GLN A 732 -8.57 -12.07 12.32
N PHE A 733 -9.79 -11.94 12.86
CA PHE A 733 -11.04 -12.03 12.09
C PHE A 733 -11.86 -10.75 12.08
N ALA A 734 -11.90 -9.98 13.18
CA ALA A 734 -12.56 -8.68 13.23
C ALA A 734 -11.67 -7.55 12.65
N GLY A 735 -10.40 -7.52 13.04
CA GLY A 735 -9.44 -6.48 12.64
C GLY A 735 -9.99 -5.05 12.80
N THR A 736 -9.89 -4.25 11.74
CA THR A 736 -10.30 -2.84 11.73
C THR A 736 -11.82 -2.62 11.66
N SER A 737 -12.67 -3.65 11.67
CA SER A 737 -14.13 -3.52 11.43
C SER A 737 -14.83 -2.55 12.39
N TRP A 738 -14.37 -2.44 13.64
CA TRP A 738 -14.88 -1.46 14.61
C TRP A 738 -14.65 0.01 14.20
N GLY A 739 -13.66 0.27 13.35
CA GLY A 739 -13.38 1.58 12.77
C GLY A 739 -14.38 2.01 11.69
N GLU A 740 -15.06 1.08 11.04
CA GLU A 740 -16.03 1.37 9.97
C GLU A 740 -17.28 2.08 10.53
N LEU A 741 -17.63 1.81 11.80
CA LEU A 741 -18.79 2.37 12.51
C LEU A 741 -18.60 3.83 12.99
N GLN A 742 -17.58 4.56 12.52
CA GLN A 742 -17.24 5.89 13.03
C GLN A 742 -18.38 6.92 12.92
N HIS A 743 -19.11 6.96 11.81
CA HIS A 743 -20.15 7.96 11.57
C HIS A 743 -21.35 7.77 12.52
N ILE A 744 -21.87 6.54 12.64
CA ILE A 744 -22.96 6.24 13.59
C ILE A 744 -22.50 6.42 15.03
N ARG A 745 -21.27 6.02 15.38
CA ARG A 745 -20.71 6.20 16.73
C ARG A 745 -20.59 7.67 17.14
N GLN A 746 -20.14 8.56 16.24
CA GLN A 746 -20.05 9.99 16.51
C GLN A 746 -21.44 10.66 16.57
N ALA A 747 -22.33 10.34 15.63
CA ALA A 747 -23.71 10.83 15.63
C ALA A 747 -24.44 10.48 16.93
N VAL A 748 -24.33 9.23 17.39
CA VAL A 748 -24.94 8.74 18.62
C VAL A 748 -24.23 9.29 19.87
N GLY A 749 -22.91 9.45 19.84
CA GLY A 749 -22.14 10.13 20.88
C GLY A 749 -22.61 11.58 21.08
N PHE A 750 -22.87 12.29 19.99
CA PHE A 750 -23.45 13.63 19.98
C PHE A 750 -24.91 13.64 20.47
N LEU A 751 -25.78 12.75 20.00
CA LEU A 751 -27.18 12.64 20.47
C LEU A 751 -27.28 12.45 21.99
N VAL A 752 -26.41 11.63 22.58
CA VAL A 752 -26.39 11.29 24.03
C VAL A 752 -25.61 12.33 24.87
N LEU A 753 -25.04 13.38 24.27
CA LEU A 753 -24.36 14.45 25.02
C LEU A 753 -25.39 15.32 25.78
N HIS A 754 -25.23 15.51 27.09
CA HIS A 754 -26.16 16.31 27.90
C HIS A 754 -25.99 17.84 27.76
N GLN A 755 -24.78 18.32 27.47
CA GLN A 755 -24.42 19.75 27.48
C GLN A 755 -24.26 20.34 26.06
N LYS A 756 -25.13 19.95 25.11
CA LYS A 756 -25.04 20.35 23.69
C LYS A 756 -24.97 21.88 23.51
N ALA A 757 -25.86 22.61 24.19
CA ALA A 757 -25.94 24.07 24.12
C ALA A 757 -24.72 24.82 24.71
N GLN A 758 -23.85 24.14 25.47
CA GLN A 758 -22.65 24.74 26.09
C GLN A 758 -21.35 24.46 25.32
N LYS A 759 -21.41 23.73 24.20
CA LYS A 759 -20.25 23.44 23.36
C LYS A 759 -20.15 24.43 22.20
N SER A 760 -18.92 24.89 21.92
CA SER A 760 -18.61 25.74 20.76
C SER A 760 -18.72 24.95 19.45
N VAL A 761 -18.88 25.68 18.33
CA VAL A 761 -18.80 25.13 16.96
C VAL A 761 -17.55 24.27 16.78
N ASP A 762 -16.40 24.78 17.20
CA ASP A 762 -15.10 24.12 17.11
C ASP A 762 -15.05 22.84 17.96
N GLY A 763 -15.55 22.87 19.20
CA GLY A 763 -15.66 21.70 20.06
C GLY A 763 -16.58 20.62 19.50
N ILE A 764 -17.68 21.00 18.83
CA ILE A 764 -18.58 20.04 18.19
C ILE A 764 -17.91 19.41 16.96
N THR A 765 -17.33 20.22 16.07
CA THR A 765 -16.73 19.73 14.82
C THR A 765 -15.44 18.94 15.06
N ASN A 766 -14.52 19.45 15.88
CA ASN A 766 -13.16 18.90 16.01
C ASN A 766 -12.98 17.95 17.22
N GLU A 767 -13.65 18.17 18.36
CA GLU A 767 -13.54 17.24 19.50
C GLU A 767 -14.56 16.08 19.46
N ILE A 768 -15.80 16.35 19.03
CA ILE A 768 -16.94 15.42 19.19
C ILE A 768 -17.29 14.68 17.90
N CYS A 769 -17.28 15.35 16.74
CA CYS A 769 -17.73 14.81 15.45
C CYS A 769 -16.72 14.96 14.28
N PRO A 770 -15.41 14.67 14.44
CA PRO A 770 -14.40 14.94 13.41
C PRO A 770 -14.49 14.09 12.12
N MET A 771 -15.46 13.16 12.02
CA MET A 771 -15.76 12.40 10.80
C MET A 771 -17.12 12.76 10.18
N LEU A 772 -17.88 13.69 10.79
CA LEU A 772 -19.16 14.16 10.25
C LEU A 772 -18.97 15.53 9.59
N SER A 773 -19.58 15.72 8.42
CA SER A 773 -19.55 17.04 7.77
C SER A 773 -20.47 18.03 8.50
N ILE A 774 -20.14 19.33 8.42
CA ILE A 774 -20.97 20.40 9.02
C ILE A 774 -22.46 20.28 8.63
N PRO A 775 -22.86 20.00 7.37
CA PRO A 775 -24.25 19.74 7.01
C PRO A 775 -24.89 18.55 7.75
N GLN A 776 -24.15 17.47 7.97
CA GLN A 776 -24.62 16.28 8.70
C GLN A 776 -24.80 16.57 10.19
N ILE A 777 -23.84 17.26 10.81
CA ILE A 777 -23.93 17.72 12.22
C ILE A 777 -25.14 18.64 12.40
N TYR A 778 -25.31 19.63 11.51
CA TYR A 778 -26.44 20.55 11.52
C TYR A 778 -27.78 19.83 11.39
N ARG A 779 -27.89 18.87 10.47
CA ARG A 779 -29.11 18.06 10.26
C ARG A 779 -29.49 17.25 11.49
N ILE A 780 -28.54 16.54 12.10
CA ILE A 780 -28.79 15.74 13.30
C ILE A 780 -29.12 16.65 14.49
N GLY A 781 -28.40 17.76 14.65
CA GLY A 781 -28.60 18.72 15.75
C GLY A 781 -29.90 19.51 15.69
N THR A 782 -30.43 19.80 14.49
CA THR A 782 -31.73 20.48 14.30
C THR A 782 -32.93 19.54 14.35
N MET A 783 -32.73 18.25 14.04
CA MET A 783 -33.77 17.23 14.23
C MET A 783 -33.82 16.66 15.65
N PHE A 784 -32.77 16.83 16.44
CA PHE A 784 -32.68 16.36 17.82
C PHE A 784 -33.79 16.91 18.72
N TRP A 785 -34.33 16.04 19.57
CA TRP A 785 -35.17 16.41 20.71
C TRP A 785 -34.88 15.48 21.91
N ASP A 786 -34.89 16.03 23.12
CA ASP A 786 -34.74 15.22 24.33
C ASP A 786 -36.11 14.78 24.84
N ASP A 787 -36.32 13.46 24.91
CA ASP A 787 -37.55 12.80 25.32
C ASP A 787 -37.53 12.27 26.76
N LYS A 788 -36.41 12.45 27.49
CA LYS A 788 -36.11 11.81 28.77
C LYS A 788 -35.72 12.79 29.88
N TYR A 789 -34.95 13.84 29.55
CA TYR A 789 -34.41 14.82 30.49
C TYR A 789 -34.69 16.28 30.10
N GLY A 790 -35.21 16.54 28.90
CA GLY A 790 -35.51 17.89 28.42
C GLY A 790 -34.28 18.78 28.19
N THR A 791 -33.11 18.19 27.94
CA THR A 791 -31.89 18.96 27.59
C THR A 791 -32.11 19.80 26.33
N GLN A 792 -31.59 21.03 26.36
CA GLN A 792 -31.59 21.91 25.20
C GLN A 792 -30.71 21.33 24.08
N GLY A 793 -31.10 21.61 22.83
CA GLY A 793 -30.39 21.15 21.63
C GLY A 793 -29.08 21.93 21.37
N LEU A 794 -28.82 22.23 20.10
CA LEU A 794 -27.75 23.18 19.76
C LEU A 794 -28.08 24.59 20.30
N SER A 795 -27.04 25.36 20.62
CA SER A 795 -27.20 26.81 20.90
C SER A 795 -27.77 27.53 19.67
N PRO A 796 -28.58 28.60 19.82
CA PRO A 796 -28.99 29.47 18.73
C PRO A 796 -27.81 29.99 17.89
N ASP A 797 -26.68 30.32 18.54
CA ASP A 797 -25.50 30.87 17.86
C ASP A 797 -24.82 29.81 16.98
N VAL A 798 -24.70 28.58 17.50
CA VAL A 798 -24.14 27.43 16.79
C VAL A 798 -25.05 27.03 15.63
N SER A 799 -26.36 27.08 15.83
CA SER A 799 -27.36 26.79 14.79
C SER A 799 -27.33 27.84 13.67
N SER A 800 -27.22 29.12 14.04
CA SER A 800 -27.08 30.24 13.10
C SER A 800 -25.79 30.16 12.31
N PHE A 801 -24.66 29.87 12.98
CA PHE A 801 -23.37 29.68 12.32
C PHE A 801 -23.41 28.54 11.29
N PHE A 802 -23.95 27.37 11.66
CA PHE A 802 -24.05 26.25 10.73
C PHE A 802 -25.01 26.53 9.56
N SER A 803 -26.11 27.27 9.78
CA SER A 803 -27.01 27.68 8.70
C SER A 803 -26.38 28.70 7.74
N LEU A 804 -25.62 29.67 8.26
CA LEU A 804 -24.86 30.64 7.45
C LEU A 804 -23.73 29.96 6.67
N PHE A 805 -23.01 29.04 7.30
CA PHE A 805 -21.98 28.25 6.63
C PHE A 805 -22.56 27.41 5.48
N PHE A 806 -23.73 26.78 5.70
CA PHE A 806 -24.41 26.01 4.67
C PHE A 806 -24.82 26.88 3.47
N ALA A 807 -25.43 28.05 3.71
CA ALA A 807 -25.76 29.01 2.66
C ALA A 807 -24.52 29.44 1.86
N ALA A 808 -23.45 29.86 2.55
CA ALA A 808 -22.18 30.28 1.93
C ALA A 808 -21.36 29.13 1.28
N THR A 809 -21.81 27.88 1.40
CA THR A 809 -21.33 26.76 0.56
C THR A 809 -22.23 26.53 -0.66
N VAL A 810 -23.55 26.67 -0.54
CA VAL A 810 -24.50 26.50 -1.66
C VAL A 810 -24.37 27.64 -2.68
N GLU A 811 -24.09 28.87 -2.25
CA GLU A 811 -23.85 30.02 -3.13
C GLU A 811 -22.54 29.94 -3.95
N ARG A 812 -21.77 28.85 -3.86
CA ARG A 812 -20.50 28.67 -4.59
C ARG A 812 -20.56 27.65 -5.73
N ASP A 813 -21.59 26.81 -5.77
CA ASP A 813 -21.81 25.81 -6.83
C ASP A 813 -23.07 26.22 -7.63
N GLU A 814 -22.91 26.98 -8.71
CA GLU A 814 -24.06 27.42 -9.50
C GLU A 814 -24.73 26.27 -10.28
N MET A 815 -26.04 26.15 -10.05
CA MET A 815 -27.04 25.66 -11.00
C MET A 815 -26.99 24.16 -11.41
N SER A 816 -27.46 23.29 -10.50
CA SER A 816 -28.69 22.53 -10.81
C SER A 816 -29.37 21.87 -9.60
N THR A 817 -30.69 22.08 -9.50
CA THR A 817 -31.68 21.18 -8.86
C THR A 817 -31.66 20.97 -7.33
N ILE A 818 -31.12 21.88 -6.50
CA ILE A 818 -31.27 21.80 -5.02
C ILE A 818 -32.29 22.81 -4.49
N PHE A 819 -33.59 22.56 -4.72
CA PHE A 819 -34.69 23.31 -4.08
C PHE A 819 -35.75 22.40 -3.44
N ASN A 820 -35.28 21.32 -2.81
CA ASN A 820 -36.02 20.49 -1.86
C ASN A 820 -35.04 19.96 -0.80
N GLY A 821 -35.49 19.78 0.45
CA GLY A 821 -34.62 19.43 1.59
C GLY A 821 -34.15 17.96 1.64
N ARG A 822 -33.64 17.44 0.52
CA ARG A 822 -33.20 16.04 0.33
C ARG A 822 -31.69 15.90 0.17
N ASP A 823 -31.03 16.84 -0.50
CA ASP A 823 -29.64 16.72 -0.96
C ASP A 823 -28.62 17.16 0.11
N ILE A 824 -28.69 16.48 1.26
CA ILE A 824 -27.58 16.41 2.22
C ILE A 824 -26.78 15.15 1.85
N PRO A 825 -25.44 15.16 1.86
CA PRO A 825 -24.64 13.99 1.51
C PRO A 825 -24.89 12.81 2.47
N VAL A 826 -25.82 11.96 2.06
CA VAL A 826 -26.08 10.60 2.55
C VAL A 826 -24.82 9.77 2.33
N ILE A 827 -24.45 8.89 3.28
CA ILE A 827 -23.30 8.01 3.04
C ILE A 827 -23.72 6.91 2.07
N TRP A 828 -23.00 6.81 0.95
CA TRP A 828 -23.17 5.76 -0.04
C TRP A 828 -22.33 4.53 0.33
N CYS A 829 -22.87 3.32 0.12
CA CYS A 829 -22.08 2.10 0.20
C CYS A 829 -21.26 1.91 -1.09
N ASN A 830 -19.93 1.85 -0.94
CA ASN A 830 -19.00 1.34 -1.95
C ASN A 830 -18.58 -0.11 -1.59
#